data_AF-A0A5N5SY23-F1
#
_entry.id   AF-A0A5N5SY23-F1
#
_cell.length_a   1.000
_cell.length_b   1.000
_cell.length_c   1.000
_cell.angle_alpha   90.00
_cell.angle_beta   90.00
_cell.angle_gamma   90.00
#
_symmetry.space_group_name_H-M   'P 1'
#
loop_
_entity.id
_entity.type
_entity.pdbx_description
1 polymer ?
#
loop_
_entity_poly.entity_id
_entity_poly.type
_entity_poly.pdbx_seq_one_letter_code
_entity_poly.pdbx_strand_id
1 'polypeptide(L)'
;MSATKVNIYKLYIGDEIHSVLETPSQIPISENALSKQSSSTLNLAMIDVSGSMCMYWNPLMKYWNEFLAPLMPDIETTKIFVFGTDVYFKRNGTELKEDDFLSESTNLTDAIATINSEVHASKHDFIRLFLLTDGDHNATEVEPSVEIEKLSIPSGKTVEVYLFGFGCGFPVEYSITIRSALHNGNSNVPSLFWAKCEEQDVSPDILQEIESIADIVKKGCVKIKIDPPGKLAPGFPNTNISHLGEFVYFSSPPDSLTLSMSTEDDIAINVQLEEKDADLRFLLDKVFRQWNSIIIQHHRQKKQIPNIPFEVMESIYKHLMEKLYQELNLRIEDKSSIRYRLAKKDVKYLETEYATLMNQSKTIIGLEGKYSSEIELAENILKTTVKSKHDVKNLKMKGHGFEDFENDMKAFKEILEKKKQDIMNIPEPSPDECCRVTMGSMIKDLQDSFLEELLKEDKFTFMKTFTVTGIPIFAPVKSFSQINPWTLCIENILRSPYTIVSQSTLELSAEFNSSSSTSEDKEIYLQEGDEDSKFNAIVPVFTPETAEILKPLVRTNIFAMLSTFCVLKNPHIIDYNAHMAGLGCTWIKLISGHDKKNRPGYVNELLQLIYATAKLYLDRAGFAKYFEVLISDPKEALMTESTKTYMDEKTLKCESLIKPMFLLYLNHNKIEFSSFEAVIPLLILEFVGRILTKYQTDHNSSCLYSTIFVPELSTEKMREEYFEKKCEETSSHIVESFYQQKGNFIDTFFTVEDLLDSLKEFCRKYFKTVADSIYTIRVNANLIMKLKNATSAGNIRLNAIREFLIELDLSDTLIESYFEEKIIFVYALHCLKTKSSSKDRLTNPLPSYEEAHESVKRMINKENKNYFESKCLKAVLSIAEKKWREDYFRIHSNEVVEPMTKEQILFSAQGKGVQVNEQNFDQIFRYNMKSKLLRNACMLKNCPFYLIPNRSFNQHISVEREKEFPHQLHKISHEVAAQDGTSNDVISHILKEGYQSQNGLKVPQVPSQEYLSSIDYKIGHLINHNALDM
;
A
#
# COMPACT_ATOMS: atom_id res chain seq x y z
N MET A 1 20.31 -39.52 -56.83
CA MET A 1 19.73 -38.43 -56.02
C MET A 1 20.03 -38.74 -54.57
N SER A 2 20.62 -37.80 -53.82
CA SER A 2 20.80 -37.93 -52.37
C SER A 2 19.44 -38.03 -51.70
N ALA A 3 19.26 -38.98 -50.78
CA ALA A 3 18.03 -39.09 -50.00
C ALA A 3 17.83 -37.81 -49.17
N THR A 4 16.61 -37.28 -49.16
CA THR A 4 16.24 -36.15 -48.32
C THR A 4 16.00 -36.69 -46.91
N LYS A 5 16.75 -36.19 -45.93
CA LYS A 5 16.58 -36.59 -44.53
C LYS A 5 15.38 -35.88 -43.93
N VAL A 6 14.51 -36.63 -43.26
CA VAL A 6 13.26 -36.13 -42.72
C VAL A 6 13.11 -36.63 -41.29
N ASN A 7 12.82 -35.73 -40.35
CA ASN A 7 12.78 -36.08 -38.93
C ASN A 7 11.41 -36.68 -38.59
N ILE A 8 11.44 -37.79 -37.84
CA ILE A 8 10.24 -38.34 -37.20
C ILE A 8 10.48 -38.43 -35.70
N TYR A 9 9.57 -37.83 -34.94
CA TYR A 9 9.69 -37.66 -33.50
C TYR A 9 8.82 -38.66 -32.76
N LYS A 10 9.40 -39.37 -31.78
CA LYS A 10 8.65 -40.25 -30.86
C LYS A 10 7.90 -39.42 -29.82
N LEU A 11 6.62 -39.70 -29.63
CA LEU A 11 5.76 -39.07 -28.63
C LEU A 11 5.16 -40.13 -27.71
N TYR A 12 5.36 -39.97 -26.40
CA TYR A 12 4.80 -40.85 -25.38
C TYR A 12 3.50 -40.26 -24.86
N ILE A 13 2.39 -41.00 -25.02
CA ILE A 13 1.05 -40.59 -24.61
C ILE A 13 0.48 -41.70 -23.74
N GLY A 14 0.61 -41.55 -22.42
CA GLY A 14 0.35 -42.65 -21.48
C GLY A 14 1.28 -43.83 -21.79
N ASP A 15 0.71 -45.01 -22.00
CA ASP A 15 1.45 -46.24 -22.35
C ASP A 15 1.63 -46.44 -23.87
N GLU A 16 1.09 -45.55 -24.70
CA GLU A 16 1.14 -45.65 -26.17
C GLU A 16 2.26 -44.77 -26.77
N ILE A 17 2.86 -45.25 -27.86
CA ILE A 17 3.88 -44.51 -28.63
C ILE A 17 3.27 -44.04 -29.94
N HIS A 18 3.24 -42.72 -30.10
CA HIS A 18 2.78 -42.03 -31.30
C HIS A 18 3.97 -41.36 -32.00
N SER A 19 3.72 -40.75 -33.15
CA SER A 19 4.77 -40.06 -33.89
C SER A 19 4.32 -38.75 -34.51
N VAL A 20 5.27 -37.83 -34.65
CA VAL A 20 5.13 -36.60 -35.43
C VAL A 20 6.24 -36.53 -36.46
N LEU A 21 5.85 -36.44 -37.71
CA LEU A 21 6.73 -36.26 -38.86
C LEU A 21 6.90 -34.77 -39.13
N GLU A 22 8.14 -34.28 -39.15
CA GLU A 22 8.46 -32.97 -39.71
C GLU A 22 8.67 -33.14 -41.21
N THR A 23 7.79 -32.58 -42.02
CA THR A 23 7.93 -32.64 -43.49
C THR A 23 9.20 -31.90 -43.95
N PRO A 24 9.81 -32.29 -45.10
CA PRO A 24 11.02 -31.64 -45.59
C PRO A 24 10.91 -30.12 -45.61
N SER A 25 11.96 -29.42 -45.18
CA SER A 25 11.99 -27.95 -45.23
C SER A 25 12.32 -27.40 -46.61
N GLN A 26 12.96 -28.22 -47.46
CA GLN A 26 13.28 -27.92 -48.86
C GLN A 26 13.24 -29.21 -49.67
N ILE A 27 12.89 -29.11 -50.96
CA ILE A 27 12.98 -30.20 -51.93
C ILE A 27 13.89 -29.72 -53.07
N PRO A 28 14.81 -30.56 -53.59
CA PRO A 28 15.53 -30.26 -54.83
C PRO A 28 14.55 -30.32 -56.01
N ILE A 29 13.86 -29.21 -56.26
CA ILE A 29 12.94 -29.05 -57.39
C ILE A 29 13.74 -28.56 -58.60
N SER A 30 13.50 -29.13 -59.78
CA SER A 30 14.13 -28.65 -61.03
C SER A 30 13.74 -27.19 -61.33
N GLU A 31 14.64 -26.37 -61.88
CA GLU A 31 14.40 -24.96 -62.24
C GLU A 31 13.08 -24.75 -63.03
N ASN A 32 12.69 -25.72 -63.88
CA ASN A 32 11.43 -25.68 -64.63
C ASN A 32 10.16 -25.75 -63.76
N ALA A 33 10.16 -26.47 -62.64
CA ALA A 33 9.00 -26.57 -61.75
C ALA A 33 8.86 -25.35 -60.83
N LEU A 34 9.98 -24.76 -60.40
CA LEU A 34 10.00 -23.44 -59.74
C LEU A 34 9.48 -22.33 -60.67
N SER A 35 9.85 -22.36 -61.96
CA SER A 35 9.35 -21.40 -62.96
C SER A 35 7.84 -21.53 -63.24
N LYS A 36 7.29 -22.76 -63.22
CA LYS A 36 5.84 -22.99 -63.33
C LYS A 36 5.07 -22.49 -62.10
N GLN A 37 5.61 -22.69 -60.90
CA GLN A 37 5.00 -22.20 -59.67
C GLN A 37 5.03 -20.66 -59.59
N SER A 38 6.10 -20.06 -60.10
CA SER A 38 6.27 -18.61 -60.19
C SER A 38 5.26 -17.93 -61.14
N SER A 39 4.87 -18.61 -62.22
CA SER A 39 3.87 -18.14 -63.20
C SER A 39 2.42 -18.49 -62.82
N SER A 40 2.21 -19.39 -61.84
CA SER A 40 0.89 -19.79 -61.33
C SER A 40 0.52 -19.16 -59.99
N THR A 41 1.30 -18.19 -59.49
CA THR A 41 1.06 -17.51 -58.21
C THR A 41 0.61 -16.05 -58.43
N LEU A 42 -0.50 -15.65 -57.80
CA LEU A 42 -0.93 -14.25 -57.66
C LEU A 42 -0.50 -13.72 -56.30
N ASN A 43 0.21 -12.60 -56.25
CA ASN A 43 0.46 -11.86 -55.01
C ASN A 43 -0.47 -10.65 -54.97
N LEU A 44 -1.23 -10.49 -53.89
CA LEU A 44 -2.12 -9.37 -53.67
C LEU A 44 -1.67 -8.64 -52.41
N ALA A 45 -1.12 -7.45 -52.59
CA ALA A 45 -0.78 -6.55 -51.49
C ALA A 45 -1.91 -5.54 -51.33
N MET A 46 -2.57 -5.55 -50.18
CA MET A 46 -3.63 -4.63 -49.78
C MET A 46 -3.12 -3.83 -48.58
N ILE A 47 -2.83 -2.55 -48.79
CA ILE A 47 -2.05 -1.75 -47.82
C ILE A 47 -2.83 -0.52 -47.40
N ASP A 48 -2.93 -0.34 -46.09
CA ASP A 48 -3.54 0.84 -45.49
C ASP A 48 -2.65 2.08 -45.75
N VAL A 49 -3.28 3.15 -46.24
CA VAL A 49 -2.64 4.44 -46.49
C VAL A 49 -3.37 5.57 -45.76
N SER A 50 -4.05 5.23 -44.67
CA SER A 50 -4.74 6.18 -43.81
C SER A 50 -3.77 7.16 -43.13
N GLY A 51 -4.32 8.25 -42.57
CA GLY A 51 -3.54 9.26 -41.88
C GLY A 51 -2.69 8.71 -40.72
N SER A 52 -3.17 7.69 -40.01
CA SER A 52 -2.46 7.05 -38.90
C SER A 52 -1.19 6.32 -39.37
N MET A 53 -1.18 5.80 -40.60
CA MET A 53 -0.03 5.10 -41.18
C MET A 53 1.21 5.99 -41.41
N CYS A 54 1.11 7.31 -41.23
CA CYS A 54 2.18 8.27 -41.53
C CYS A 54 3.54 7.94 -40.87
N MET A 55 3.53 7.45 -39.63
CA MET A 55 4.74 7.12 -38.89
C MET A 55 5.29 5.72 -39.23
N TYR A 56 4.46 4.84 -39.78
CA TYR A 56 4.84 3.47 -40.14
C TYR A 56 5.23 3.32 -41.61
N TRP A 57 4.72 4.20 -42.48
CA TRP A 57 4.85 4.09 -43.94
C TRP A 57 6.30 4.02 -44.42
N ASN A 58 7.17 4.92 -43.97
CA ASN A 58 8.55 4.98 -44.43
C ASN A 58 9.37 3.74 -44.01
N PRO A 59 9.35 3.31 -42.74
CA PRO A 59 9.95 2.03 -42.35
C PRO A 59 9.35 0.84 -43.11
N LEU A 60 8.02 0.77 -43.24
CA LEU A 60 7.33 -0.30 -43.97
C LEU A 60 7.80 -0.38 -45.42
N MET A 61 7.75 0.73 -46.16
CA MET A 61 8.17 0.80 -47.57
C MET A 61 9.62 0.35 -47.72
N LYS A 62 10.52 0.86 -46.86
CA LYS A 62 11.94 0.50 -46.88
C LYS A 62 12.13 -1.01 -46.72
N TYR A 63 11.59 -1.59 -45.65
CA TYR A 63 11.83 -2.99 -45.32
C TYR A 63 11.04 -3.95 -46.22
N TRP A 64 9.84 -3.58 -46.68
CA TRP A 64 9.11 -4.35 -47.69
C TRP A 64 9.92 -4.47 -48.97
N ASN A 65 10.45 -3.35 -49.48
CA ASN A 65 11.22 -3.32 -50.72
C ASN A 65 12.55 -4.06 -50.58
N GLU A 66 13.15 -4.03 -49.39
CA GLU A 66 14.43 -4.70 -49.11
C GLU A 66 14.27 -6.23 -48.96
N PHE A 67 13.21 -6.71 -48.30
CA PHE A 67 13.09 -8.11 -47.90
C PHE A 67 11.97 -8.90 -48.60
N LEU A 68 10.82 -8.29 -48.89
CA LEU A 68 9.65 -8.99 -49.46
C LEU A 68 9.54 -8.84 -50.98
N ALA A 69 9.68 -7.63 -51.51
CA ALA A 69 9.61 -7.36 -52.95
C ALA A 69 10.55 -8.25 -53.79
N PRO A 70 11.80 -8.54 -53.36
CA PRO A 70 12.70 -9.42 -54.12
C PRO A 70 12.27 -10.90 -54.16
N LEU A 71 11.37 -11.32 -53.27
CA LEU A 71 10.87 -12.69 -53.20
C LEU A 71 9.63 -12.92 -54.10
N MET A 72 9.10 -11.85 -54.72
CA MET A 72 7.93 -11.91 -55.58
C MET A 72 8.35 -12.15 -57.04
N PRO A 73 7.83 -13.20 -57.70
CA PRO A 73 8.40 -13.74 -58.94
C PRO A 73 8.18 -12.92 -60.23
N ASP A 74 7.14 -12.08 -60.31
CA ASP A 74 6.82 -11.31 -61.53
C ASP A 74 6.09 -9.99 -61.22
N ILE A 75 6.39 -8.95 -62.01
CA ILE A 75 5.70 -7.65 -62.01
C ILE A 75 4.24 -7.84 -62.43
N GLU A 76 3.96 -8.72 -63.38
CA GLU A 76 2.61 -8.90 -63.92
C GLU A 76 1.67 -9.67 -62.99
N THR A 77 2.20 -10.48 -62.06
CA THR A 77 1.42 -11.32 -61.14
C THR A 77 1.35 -10.78 -59.71
N THR A 78 1.88 -9.58 -59.46
CA THR A 78 1.80 -8.90 -58.17
C THR A 78 0.96 -7.64 -58.30
N LYS A 79 -0.21 -7.64 -57.66
CA LYS A 79 -1.12 -6.49 -57.64
C LYS A 79 -0.97 -5.72 -56.34
N ILE A 80 -0.69 -4.43 -56.44
CA ILE A 80 -0.67 -3.52 -55.29
C ILE A 80 -1.94 -2.69 -55.29
N PHE A 81 -2.72 -2.89 -54.23
CA PHE A 81 -3.85 -2.06 -53.85
C PHE A 81 -3.49 -1.28 -52.59
N VAL A 82 -3.96 -0.05 -52.55
CA VAL A 82 -3.97 0.72 -51.31
C VAL A 82 -5.40 1.06 -50.94
N PHE A 83 -5.69 1.15 -49.65
CA PHE A 83 -7.00 1.55 -49.17
C PHE A 83 -6.88 2.68 -48.18
N GLY A 84 -7.68 3.71 -48.45
CA GLY A 84 -7.82 4.92 -47.67
C GLY A 84 -9.31 5.17 -47.43
N THR A 85 -9.84 6.27 -47.95
CA THR A 85 -11.30 6.48 -48.03
C THR A 85 -11.95 5.53 -49.02
N ASP A 86 -11.27 5.27 -50.13
CA ASP A 86 -11.65 4.28 -51.13
C ASP A 86 -10.51 3.26 -51.33
N VAL A 87 -10.81 2.17 -52.04
CA VAL A 87 -9.80 1.18 -52.46
C VAL A 87 -9.30 1.53 -53.86
N TYR A 88 -7.99 1.73 -53.97
CA TYR A 88 -7.34 2.08 -55.23
C TYR A 88 -6.41 0.97 -55.69
N PHE A 89 -6.65 0.45 -56.90
CA PHE A 89 -5.62 -0.29 -57.62
C PHE A 89 -4.54 0.69 -58.08
N LYS A 90 -3.30 0.52 -57.61
CA LYS A 90 -2.19 1.40 -57.97
C LYS A 90 -1.47 0.89 -59.21
N ARG A 91 -1.02 -0.37 -59.17
CA ARG A 91 -0.21 -0.97 -60.23
C ARG A 91 -0.07 -2.47 -60.09
N ASN A 92 0.39 -3.07 -61.19
CA ASN A 92 1.11 -4.34 -61.16
C ASN A 92 2.59 -4.05 -60.89
N GLY A 93 3.16 -4.66 -59.85
CA GLY A 93 4.54 -4.45 -59.42
C GLY A 93 4.80 -4.95 -58.00
N THR A 94 6.06 -5.07 -57.61
CA THR A 94 6.48 -5.69 -56.34
C THR A 94 6.89 -4.67 -55.27
N GLU A 95 7.38 -3.51 -55.68
CA GLU A 95 7.85 -2.45 -54.80
C GLU A 95 6.75 -1.46 -54.42
N LEU A 96 6.79 -0.97 -53.17
CA LEU A 96 6.02 0.16 -52.65
C LEU A 96 6.75 1.47 -52.95
N LYS A 97 5.99 2.55 -53.18
CA LYS A 97 6.53 3.87 -53.52
C LYS A 97 6.00 4.94 -52.59
N GLU A 98 6.75 6.03 -52.47
CA GLU A 98 6.37 7.15 -51.61
C GLU A 98 5.03 7.79 -52.01
N ASP A 99 4.71 7.82 -53.32
CA ASP A 99 3.47 8.35 -53.88
C ASP A 99 2.24 7.44 -53.72
N ASP A 100 2.40 6.25 -53.12
CA ASP A 100 1.26 5.41 -52.76
C ASP A 100 0.53 5.90 -51.51
N PHE A 101 1.23 6.62 -50.61
CA PHE A 101 0.68 7.10 -49.36
C PHE A 101 -0.23 8.33 -49.58
N LEU A 102 -1.52 8.18 -49.26
CA LEU A 102 -2.54 9.20 -49.53
C LEU A 102 -2.99 9.98 -48.27
N SER A 103 -2.74 9.45 -47.06
CA SER A 103 -3.12 10.07 -45.78
C SER A 103 -4.63 10.30 -45.66
N GLU A 104 -5.43 9.27 -45.93
CA GLU A 104 -6.90 9.32 -45.97
C GLU A 104 -7.55 8.65 -44.73
N SER A 105 -8.85 8.32 -44.78
CA SER A 105 -9.53 7.46 -43.79
C SER A 105 -9.19 5.96 -44.00
N THR A 106 -9.85 5.02 -43.31
CA THR A 106 -9.59 3.57 -43.38
C THR A 106 -10.85 2.80 -43.80
N ASN A 107 -10.92 2.38 -45.06
CA ASN A 107 -12.04 1.62 -45.63
C ASN A 107 -11.74 0.11 -45.70
N LEU A 108 -11.66 -0.52 -44.53
CA LEU A 108 -11.39 -1.95 -44.42
C LEU A 108 -12.47 -2.84 -45.07
N THR A 109 -13.75 -2.44 -45.03
CA THR A 109 -14.87 -3.18 -45.64
C THR A 109 -14.69 -3.35 -47.15
N ASP A 110 -14.45 -2.27 -47.88
CA ASP A 110 -14.24 -2.35 -49.33
C ASP A 110 -12.92 -3.04 -49.67
N ALA A 111 -11.89 -2.92 -48.82
CA ALA A 111 -10.65 -3.66 -48.98
C ALA A 111 -10.90 -5.18 -48.93
N ILE A 112 -11.71 -5.64 -47.97
CA ILE A 112 -12.11 -7.05 -47.84
C ILE A 112 -12.98 -7.50 -49.02
N ALA A 113 -13.94 -6.67 -49.46
CA ALA A 113 -14.76 -6.96 -50.63
C ALA A 113 -13.90 -7.10 -51.90
N THR A 114 -12.91 -6.22 -52.07
CA THR A 114 -11.94 -6.25 -53.19
C THR A 114 -11.08 -7.50 -53.13
N ILE A 115 -10.55 -7.84 -51.95
CA ILE A 115 -9.82 -9.10 -51.73
C ILE A 115 -10.68 -10.29 -52.17
N ASN A 116 -11.93 -10.36 -51.71
CA ASN A 116 -12.82 -11.47 -52.04
C ASN A 116 -13.04 -11.59 -53.55
N SER A 117 -13.31 -10.46 -54.21
CA SER A 117 -13.50 -10.37 -55.66
C SER A 117 -12.27 -10.85 -56.44
N GLU A 118 -11.08 -10.35 -56.09
CA GLU A 118 -9.82 -10.69 -56.75
C GLU A 118 -9.41 -12.15 -56.54
N VAL A 119 -9.58 -12.66 -55.31
CA VAL A 119 -9.30 -14.06 -54.97
C VAL A 119 -10.17 -15.02 -55.78
N HIS A 120 -11.46 -14.71 -55.94
CA HIS A 120 -12.39 -15.52 -56.74
C HIS A 120 -12.16 -15.37 -58.25
N ALA A 121 -11.93 -14.16 -58.73
CA ALA A 121 -11.71 -13.87 -60.15
C ALA A 121 -10.35 -14.36 -60.69
N SER A 122 -9.37 -14.58 -59.82
CA SER A 122 -8.03 -15.02 -60.19
C SER A 122 -8.05 -16.33 -61.00
N LYS A 123 -7.15 -16.45 -61.98
CA LYS A 123 -6.91 -17.70 -62.72
C LYS A 123 -5.74 -18.52 -62.16
N HIS A 124 -5.08 -18.00 -61.14
CA HIS A 124 -3.91 -18.60 -60.51
C HIS A 124 -4.34 -19.62 -59.44
N ASP A 125 -3.65 -20.76 -59.40
CA ASP A 125 -3.91 -21.85 -58.45
C ASP A 125 -3.39 -21.50 -57.05
N PHE A 126 -2.39 -20.63 -56.97
CA PHE A 126 -1.79 -20.15 -55.73
C PHE A 126 -2.00 -18.64 -55.58
N ILE A 127 -2.43 -18.21 -54.41
CA ILE A 127 -2.69 -16.80 -54.08
C ILE A 127 -2.01 -16.48 -52.76
N ARG A 128 -1.22 -15.41 -52.72
CA ARG A 128 -0.68 -14.82 -51.49
C ARG A 128 -1.33 -13.48 -51.24
N LEU A 129 -2.03 -13.36 -50.14
CA LEU A 129 -2.67 -12.14 -49.68
C LEU A 129 -1.81 -11.53 -48.58
N PHE A 130 -1.41 -10.27 -48.76
CA PHE A 130 -0.80 -9.44 -47.73
C PHE A 130 -1.78 -8.32 -47.39
N LEU A 131 -2.25 -8.26 -46.14
CA LEU A 131 -3.09 -7.17 -45.65
C LEU A 131 -2.35 -6.47 -44.50
N LEU A 132 -2.05 -5.19 -44.69
CA LEU A 132 -1.23 -4.37 -43.80
C LEU A 132 -2.07 -3.18 -43.33
N THR A 133 -2.24 -2.99 -42.02
CA THR A 133 -3.08 -1.91 -41.46
C THR A 133 -2.75 -1.57 -40.01
N ASP A 134 -3.00 -0.32 -39.60
CA ASP A 134 -2.76 0.18 -38.24
C ASP A 134 -4.04 0.61 -37.49
N GLY A 135 -5.18 0.62 -38.18
CA GLY A 135 -6.40 1.26 -37.70
C GLY A 135 -7.67 0.50 -38.04
N ASP A 136 -8.71 0.76 -37.26
CA ASP A 136 -10.05 0.20 -37.46
C ASP A 136 -10.84 0.93 -38.57
N HIS A 137 -11.90 0.29 -39.07
CA HIS A 137 -12.76 0.83 -40.12
C HIS A 137 -13.42 2.15 -39.70
N ASN A 138 -13.23 3.21 -40.49
CA ASN A 138 -13.84 4.52 -40.19
C ASN A 138 -14.31 5.29 -41.44
N ALA A 139 -14.27 4.68 -42.62
CA ALA A 139 -14.63 5.33 -43.88
C ALA A 139 -16.13 5.20 -44.24
N THR A 140 -16.81 4.13 -43.80
CA THR A 140 -18.22 3.87 -44.17
C THR A 140 -19.06 3.39 -42.97
N GLU A 141 -20.39 3.38 -43.13
CA GLU A 141 -21.31 2.81 -42.13
C GLU A 141 -21.40 1.27 -42.17
N VAL A 142 -20.85 0.63 -43.20
CA VAL A 142 -20.93 -0.83 -43.37
C VAL A 142 -19.76 -1.48 -42.64
N GLU A 143 -20.08 -2.22 -41.57
CA GLU A 143 -19.10 -2.93 -40.75
C GLU A 143 -18.33 -4.02 -41.54
N PRO A 144 -17.00 -4.16 -41.35
CA PRO A 144 -16.18 -5.17 -42.01
C PRO A 144 -16.68 -6.60 -41.84
N SER A 145 -17.29 -6.89 -40.68
CA SER A 145 -17.85 -8.21 -40.35
C SER A 145 -18.79 -8.78 -41.42
N VAL A 146 -19.58 -7.92 -42.08
CA VAL A 146 -20.53 -8.33 -43.13
C VAL A 146 -19.84 -8.90 -44.37
N GLU A 147 -18.70 -8.32 -44.76
CA GLU A 147 -17.91 -8.82 -45.90
C GLU A 147 -17.05 -10.02 -45.50
N ILE A 148 -16.57 -10.05 -44.25
CA ILE A 148 -15.81 -11.19 -43.72
C ILE A 148 -16.65 -12.47 -43.76
N GLU A 149 -17.94 -12.41 -43.44
CA GLU A 149 -18.83 -13.59 -43.51
C GLU A 149 -18.99 -14.16 -44.93
N LYS A 150 -18.72 -13.36 -45.96
CA LYS A 150 -18.79 -13.78 -47.38
C LYS A 150 -17.48 -14.38 -47.88
N LEU A 151 -16.40 -14.29 -47.10
CA LEU A 151 -15.11 -14.83 -47.47
C LEU A 151 -15.17 -16.36 -47.49
N SER A 152 -14.70 -16.93 -48.60
CA SER A 152 -14.53 -18.37 -48.72
C SER A 152 -13.35 -18.70 -49.63
N ILE A 153 -12.74 -19.85 -49.40
CA ILE A 153 -11.65 -20.32 -50.25
C ILE A 153 -12.24 -20.79 -51.59
N PRO A 154 -11.79 -20.26 -52.74
CA PRO A 154 -12.25 -20.75 -54.04
C PRO A 154 -11.86 -22.21 -54.26
N SER A 155 -12.75 -22.98 -54.90
CA SER A 155 -12.50 -24.39 -55.18
C SER A 155 -11.22 -24.59 -56.00
N GLY A 156 -10.39 -25.55 -55.58
CA GLY A 156 -9.14 -25.90 -56.26
C GLY A 156 -7.96 -24.95 -56.02
N LYS A 157 -8.13 -23.89 -55.22
CA LYS A 157 -7.07 -22.89 -54.98
C LYS A 157 -6.41 -23.04 -53.60
N THR A 158 -5.17 -22.56 -53.53
CA THR A 158 -4.42 -22.41 -52.27
C THR A 158 -4.19 -20.94 -51.99
N VAL A 159 -4.58 -20.48 -50.80
CA VAL A 159 -4.51 -19.10 -50.37
C VAL A 159 -3.69 -18.99 -49.08
N GLU A 160 -2.58 -18.27 -49.16
CA GLU A 160 -1.78 -17.85 -48.01
C GLU A 160 -2.16 -16.44 -47.59
N VAL A 161 -2.40 -16.22 -46.29
CA VAL A 161 -2.88 -14.93 -45.77
C VAL A 161 -1.89 -14.42 -44.73
N TYR A 162 -1.20 -13.33 -45.07
CA TYR A 162 -0.26 -12.62 -44.22
C TYR A 162 -0.92 -11.34 -43.74
N LEU A 163 -1.24 -11.29 -42.46
CA LEU A 163 -1.87 -10.12 -41.83
C LEU A 163 -0.86 -9.45 -40.93
N PHE A 164 -0.55 -8.19 -41.20
CA PHE A 164 0.44 -7.44 -40.46
C PHE A 164 -0.18 -6.17 -39.87
N GLY A 165 -0.31 -6.17 -38.55
CA GLY A 165 -0.83 -5.03 -37.80
C GLY A 165 0.25 -4.10 -37.29
N PHE A 166 -0.04 -2.81 -37.22
CA PHE A 166 0.82 -1.80 -36.57
C PHE A 166 0.10 -1.12 -35.40
N GLY A 167 0.84 -0.79 -34.35
CA GLY A 167 0.32 0.02 -33.25
C GLY A 167 -0.81 -0.64 -32.46
N CYS A 168 -1.54 0.18 -31.69
CA CYS A 168 -2.60 -0.24 -30.79
C CYS A 168 -4.03 -0.14 -31.37
N GLY A 169 -4.20 0.44 -32.56
CA GLY A 169 -5.50 0.63 -33.22
C GLY A 169 -5.89 -0.48 -34.19
N PHE A 170 -5.09 -1.55 -34.28
CA PHE A 170 -5.25 -2.63 -35.23
C PHE A 170 -6.41 -3.59 -34.84
N PRO A 171 -7.39 -3.84 -35.73
CA PRO A 171 -8.55 -4.68 -35.42
C PRO A 171 -8.20 -6.18 -35.47
N VAL A 172 -7.75 -6.69 -34.31
CA VAL A 172 -7.25 -8.05 -34.15
C VAL A 172 -8.32 -9.10 -34.47
N GLU A 173 -9.58 -8.88 -34.07
CA GLU A 173 -10.67 -9.83 -34.28
C GLU A 173 -10.97 -10.07 -35.76
N TYR A 174 -11.02 -8.99 -36.55
CA TYR A 174 -11.21 -9.08 -37.99
C TYR A 174 -10.06 -9.84 -38.65
N SER A 175 -8.84 -9.57 -38.21
CA SER A 175 -7.66 -10.23 -38.76
C SER A 175 -7.69 -11.74 -38.57
N ILE A 176 -7.96 -12.23 -37.35
CA ILE A 176 -8.07 -13.68 -37.11
C ILE A 176 -9.19 -14.28 -37.98
N THR A 177 -10.30 -13.58 -38.13
CA THR A 177 -11.48 -14.08 -38.84
C THR A 177 -11.23 -14.12 -40.35
N ILE A 178 -10.64 -13.08 -40.94
CA ILE A 178 -10.21 -13.04 -42.35
C ILE A 178 -9.25 -14.20 -42.64
N ARG A 179 -8.22 -14.36 -41.80
CA ARG A 179 -7.28 -15.46 -41.96
C ARG A 179 -7.97 -16.82 -41.83
N SER A 180 -8.85 -16.98 -40.85
CA SER A 180 -9.57 -18.24 -40.64
C SER A 180 -10.49 -18.56 -41.82
N ALA A 181 -11.09 -17.57 -42.47
CA ALA A 181 -11.99 -17.74 -43.60
C ALA A 181 -11.26 -18.06 -44.92
N LEU A 182 -10.12 -17.41 -45.17
CA LEU A 182 -9.42 -17.49 -46.45
C LEU A 182 -8.20 -18.40 -46.46
N HIS A 183 -7.53 -18.67 -45.33
CA HIS A 183 -6.26 -19.38 -45.35
C HIS A 183 -6.41 -20.90 -45.43
N ASN A 184 -5.78 -21.53 -46.43
CA ASN A 184 -5.59 -22.99 -46.50
C ASN A 184 -4.16 -23.38 -46.93
N GLY A 185 -3.21 -22.45 -46.81
CA GLY A 185 -1.79 -22.68 -47.05
C GLY A 185 -1.10 -23.30 -45.84
N ASN A 186 0.19 -23.00 -45.66
CA ASN A 186 1.02 -23.61 -44.62
C ASN A 186 0.52 -23.27 -43.19
N SER A 187 0.25 -24.31 -42.40
CA SER A 187 -0.30 -24.24 -41.03
C SER A 187 0.66 -23.59 -40.04
N ASN A 188 1.97 -23.52 -40.35
CA ASN A 188 2.97 -22.85 -39.54
C ASN A 188 2.95 -21.32 -39.69
N VAL A 189 2.21 -20.76 -40.67
CA VAL A 189 2.06 -19.30 -40.77
C VAL A 189 1.29 -18.80 -39.55
N PRO A 190 1.83 -17.85 -38.77
CA PRO A 190 1.16 -17.27 -37.61
C PRO A 190 -0.25 -16.75 -37.92
N SER A 191 -1.13 -16.74 -36.92
CA SER A 191 -2.46 -16.14 -37.06
C SER A 191 -2.43 -14.62 -37.28
N LEU A 192 -1.35 -13.97 -36.87
CA LEU A 192 -1.12 -12.53 -36.96
C LEU A 192 0.39 -12.23 -36.88
N PHE A 193 0.85 -11.22 -37.61
CA PHE A 193 2.12 -10.51 -37.39
C PHE A 193 1.79 -9.14 -36.80
N TRP A 194 2.51 -8.70 -35.76
CA TRP A 194 2.15 -7.45 -35.07
C TRP A 194 3.38 -6.65 -34.62
N ALA A 195 3.53 -5.46 -35.20
CA ALA A 195 4.51 -4.46 -34.76
C ALA A 195 3.83 -3.50 -33.78
N LYS A 196 4.05 -3.68 -32.48
CA LYS A 196 3.38 -2.88 -31.43
C LYS A 196 3.71 -1.40 -31.49
N CYS A 197 4.94 -1.06 -31.91
CA CYS A 197 5.36 0.33 -32.14
C CYS A 197 5.14 1.23 -30.91
N GLU A 198 5.42 0.73 -29.70
CA GLU A 198 5.24 1.47 -28.42
C GLU A 198 6.33 2.53 -28.18
N GLU A 199 7.44 2.51 -28.93
CA GLU A 199 8.58 3.41 -28.81
C GLU A 199 8.53 4.60 -29.79
N GLN A 200 9.36 5.63 -29.56
CA GLN A 200 9.47 6.78 -30.49
C GLN A 200 10.09 6.40 -31.85
N ASP A 201 10.94 5.36 -31.89
CA ASP A 201 11.44 4.77 -33.13
C ASP A 201 10.75 3.41 -33.35
N VAL A 202 9.89 3.35 -34.37
CA VAL A 202 9.06 2.18 -34.70
C VAL A 202 9.76 1.19 -35.64
N SER A 203 10.93 1.57 -36.17
CA SER A 203 11.64 0.82 -37.21
C SER A 203 12.06 -0.60 -36.80
N PRO A 204 12.56 -0.85 -35.57
CA PRO A 204 13.01 -2.18 -35.15
C PRO A 204 11.88 -3.22 -35.12
N ASP A 205 10.70 -2.84 -34.61
CA ASP A 205 9.54 -3.72 -34.50
C ASP A 205 9.03 -4.12 -35.90
N ILE A 206 9.00 -3.16 -36.83
CA ILE A 206 8.54 -3.39 -38.21
C ILE A 206 9.52 -4.29 -38.98
N LEU A 207 10.83 -4.04 -38.84
CA LEU A 207 11.87 -4.85 -39.50
C LEU A 207 11.75 -6.32 -39.09
N GLN A 208 11.65 -6.58 -37.79
CA GLN A 208 11.61 -7.94 -37.26
C GLN A 208 10.43 -8.76 -37.84
N GLU A 209 9.25 -8.17 -37.90
CA GLU A 209 8.06 -8.85 -38.42
C GLU A 209 8.15 -9.05 -39.95
N ILE A 210 8.70 -8.09 -40.69
CA ILE A 210 8.92 -8.24 -42.14
C ILE A 210 9.94 -9.34 -42.45
N GLU A 211 11.05 -9.42 -41.70
CA GLU A 211 12.02 -10.52 -41.84
C GLU A 211 11.36 -11.88 -41.58
N SER A 212 10.51 -11.97 -40.56
CA SER A 212 9.73 -13.17 -40.24
C SER A 212 8.80 -13.59 -41.39
N ILE A 213 8.06 -12.64 -41.99
CA ILE A 213 7.22 -12.89 -43.16
C ILE A 213 8.07 -13.34 -44.35
N ALA A 214 9.19 -12.67 -44.61
CA ALA A 214 10.08 -12.97 -45.72
C ALA A 214 10.67 -14.39 -45.64
N ASP A 215 11.08 -14.81 -44.44
CA ASP A 215 11.60 -16.16 -44.18
C ASP A 215 10.56 -17.25 -44.45
N ILE A 216 9.27 -16.96 -44.21
CA ILE A 216 8.17 -17.87 -44.51
C ILE A 216 7.91 -17.91 -46.02
N VAL A 217 7.80 -16.75 -46.66
CA VAL A 217 7.55 -16.64 -48.11
C VAL A 217 8.64 -17.34 -48.91
N LYS A 218 9.91 -17.22 -48.49
CA LYS A 218 11.08 -17.85 -49.13
C LYS A 218 11.02 -19.38 -49.14
N LYS A 219 10.31 -20.01 -48.20
CA LYS A 219 10.15 -21.48 -48.15
C LYS A 219 9.17 -22.00 -49.22
N GLY A 220 8.31 -21.13 -49.76
CA GLY A 220 7.40 -21.44 -50.88
C GLY A 220 6.15 -22.25 -50.49
N CYS A 221 5.16 -22.27 -51.40
CA CYS A 221 3.90 -23.02 -51.24
C CYS A 221 4.00 -24.42 -51.87
N VAL A 222 5.00 -25.21 -51.49
CA VAL A 222 5.14 -26.56 -52.05
C VAL A 222 4.35 -27.54 -51.20
N LYS A 223 3.43 -28.26 -51.86
CA LYS A 223 2.65 -29.35 -51.27
C LYS A 223 3.33 -30.68 -51.51
N ILE A 224 3.28 -31.54 -50.51
CA ILE A 224 3.70 -32.93 -50.57
C ILE A 224 2.52 -33.85 -50.27
N LYS A 225 2.44 -34.94 -51.03
CA LYS A 225 1.55 -36.06 -50.77
C LYS A 225 2.26 -37.03 -49.82
N ILE A 226 1.57 -37.49 -48.78
CA ILE A 226 2.07 -38.40 -47.74
C ILE A 226 1.17 -39.63 -47.69
N ASP A 227 1.77 -40.81 -47.76
CA ASP A 227 1.08 -42.11 -47.65
C ASP A 227 1.84 -43.03 -46.67
N PRO A 228 1.19 -43.61 -45.63
CA PRO A 228 -0.21 -43.48 -45.28
C PRO A 228 -0.62 -42.04 -44.86
N PRO A 229 -1.89 -41.65 -45.04
CA PRO A 229 -2.39 -40.34 -44.58
C PRO A 229 -2.23 -40.15 -43.07
N GLY A 230 -1.77 -38.97 -42.66
CA GLY A 230 -1.63 -38.57 -41.26
C GLY A 230 -2.64 -37.48 -40.86
N LYS A 231 -2.43 -36.79 -39.74
CA LYS A 231 -3.30 -35.67 -39.29
C LYS A 231 -2.46 -34.44 -38.99
N LEU A 232 -2.91 -33.23 -39.33
CA LEU A 232 -2.17 -32.00 -38.99
C LEU A 232 -2.21 -31.66 -37.48
N ALA A 233 -3.20 -32.20 -36.77
CA ALA A 233 -3.31 -32.18 -35.32
C ALA A 233 -4.09 -33.42 -34.81
N PRO A 234 -3.86 -33.89 -33.57
CA PRO A 234 -4.55 -35.06 -33.03
C PRO A 234 -6.07 -34.89 -33.03
N GLY A 235 -6.84 -35.93 -33.38
CA GLY A 235 -8.31 -35.86 -33.40
C GLY A 235 -8.92 -35.12 -34.60
N PHE A 236 -8.12 -34.47 -35.46
CA PHE A 236 -8.59 -33.87 -36.71
C PHE A 236 -8.66 -34.91 -37.86
N PRO A 237 -9.34 -34.59 -38.99
CA PRO A 237 -9.43 -35.48 -40.14
C PRO A 237 -8.06 -35.86 -40.73
N ASN A 238 -7.98 -37.05 -41.33
CA ASN A 238 -6.77 -37.45 -42.03
C ASN A 238 -6.53 -36.57 -43.26
N THR A 239 -5.27 -36.20 -43.49
CA THR A 239 -4.80 -35.55 -44.70
C THR A 239 -3.70 -36.39 -45.35
N ASN A 240 -3.78 -36.51 -46.66
CA ASN A 240 -2.69 -37.03 -47.49
C ASN A 240 -1.85 -35.91 -48.09
N ILE A 241 -2.16 -34.63 -47.81
CA ILE A 241 -1.46 -33.46 -48.33
C ILE A 241 -0.97 -32.60 -47.17
N SER A 242 0.28 -32.14 -47.25
CA SER A 242 0.91 -31.25 -46.28
C SER A 242 1.87 -30.29 -46.99
N HIS A 243 2.18 -29.14 -46.39
CA HIS A 243 3.17 -28.19 -46.90
C HIS A 243 4.56 -28.46 -46.31
N LEU A 244 5.60 -27.97 -46.97
CA LEU A 244 6.97 -28.07 -46.45
C LEU A 244 7.11 -27.45 -45.04
N GLY A 245 7.81 -28.16 -44.17
CA GLY A 245 8.06 -27.80 -42.78
C GLY A 245 6.87 -27.98 -41.82
N GLU A 246 5.69 -28.41 -42.29
CA GLU A 246 4.58 -28.78 -41.40
C GLU A 246 4.85 -30.07 -40.63
N PHE A 247 4.18 -30.19 -39.48
CA PHE A 247 4.21 -31.36 -38.61
C PHE A 247 2.96 -32.22 -38.82
N VAL A 248 3.15 -33.50 -39.14
CA VAL A 248 2.08 -34.45 -39.38
C VAL A 248 2.08 -35.52 -38.28
N TYR A 249 0.97 -35.62 -37.57
CA TYR A 249 0.75 -36.53 -36.47
C TYR A 249 0.20 -37.88 -36.93
N PHE A 250 0.74 -38.96 -36.35
CA PHE A 250 0.28 -40.33 -36.52
C PHE A 250 0.05 -40.99 -35.16
N SER A 251 -1.07 -41.70 -35.02
CA SER A 251 -1.40 -42.52 -33.85
C SER A 251 -0.67 -43.88 -33.87
N SER A 252 0.55 -43.90 -34.40
CA SER A 252 1.35 -45.12 -34.55
C SER A 252 2.82 -44.79 -34.30
N PRO A 253 3.61 -45.75 -33.78
CA PRO A 253 5.03 -45.53 -33.54
C PRO A 253 5.80 -45.39 -34.86
N PRO A 254 6.95 -44.69 -34.88
CA PRO A 254 7.77 -44.52 -36.09
C PRO A 254 8.13 -45.85 -36.77
N ASP A 255 8.47 -46.86 -35.97
CA ASP A 255 8.92 -48.17 -36.44
C ASP A 255 7.84 -48.95 -37.21
N SER A 256 6.56 -48.61 -37.03
CA SER A 256 5.45 -49.25 -37.76
C SER A 256 4.99 -48.45 -38.99
N LEU A 257 5.59 -47.29 -39.26
CA LEU A 257 5.21 -46.43 -40.38
C LEU A 257 6.08 -46.68 -41.60
N THR A 258 5.47 -47.14 -42.69
CA THR A 258 6.11 -47.18 -44.01
C THR A 258 5.68 -45.95 -44.80
N LEU A 259 6.39 -44.84 -44.63
CA LEU A 259 6.05 -43.56 -45.26
C LEU A 259 6.60 -43.48 -46.69
N SER A 260 5.74 -43.12 -47.63
CA SER A 260 6.13 -42.65 -48.95
C SER A 260 5.69 -41.20 -49.13
N MET A 261 6.55 -40.40 -49.78
CA MET A 261 6.26 -39.00 -50.08
C MET A 261 6.42 -38.73 -51.55
N SER A 262 5.54 -37.91 -52.10
CA SER A 262 5.64 -37.42 -53.47
C SER A 262 5.24 -35.95 -53.54
N THR A 263 5.64 -35.26 -54.59
CA THR A 263 5.10 -33.93 -54.91
C THR A 263 3.65 -34.05 -55.41
N GLU A 264 2.95 -32.92 -55.56
CA GLU A 264 1.58 -32.90 -56.10
C GLU A 264 1.50 -33.51 -57.52
N ASP A 265 2.58 -33.40 -58.31
CA ASP A 265 2.78 -34.01 -59.64
C ASP A 265 3.20 -35.50 -59.60
N ASP A 266 3.04 -36.16 -58.44
CA ASP A 266 3.39 -37.59 -58.20
C ASP A 266 4.88 -37.92 -58.40
N ILE A 267 5.77 -36.92 -58.35
CA ILE A 267 7.22 -37.14 -58.35
C ILE A 267 7.62 -37.67 -56.98
N ALA A 268 8.11 -38.92 -56.92
CA ALA A 268 8.56 -39.56 -55.70
C ALA A 268 9.74 -38.80 -55.06
N ILE A 269 9.60 -38.50 -53.76
CA ILE A 269 10.65 -37.90 -52.94
C ILE A 269 11.34 -39.07 -52.23
N ASN A 270 12.63 -39.29 -52.53
CA ASN A 270 13.39 -40.31 -51.83
C ASN A 270 13.72 -39.81 -50.42
N VAL A 271 12.96 -40.29 -49.42
CA VAL A 271 13.05 -39.86 -48.03
C VAL A 271 13.80 -40.89 -47.20
N GLN A 272 14.74 -40.42 -46.38
CA GLN A 272 15.34 -41.19 -45.30
C GLN A 272 14.82 -40.65 -43.97
N LEU A 273 14.05 -41.47 -43.23
CA LEU A 273 13.55 -41.10 -41.91
C LEU A 273 14.68 -41.13 -40.88
N GLU A 274 14.85 -40.03 -40.16
CA GLU A 274 15.70 -39.95 -38.99
C GLU A 274 14.82 -39.87 -37.76
N GLU A 275 14.82 -40.93 -36.98
CA GLU A 275 14.13 -40.95 -35.70
C GLU A 275 14.84 -40.06 -34.69
N LYS A 276 14.07 -39.22 -34.00
CA LYS A 276 14.54 -38.32 -32.95
C LYS A 276 13.63 -38.37 -31.73
N ASP A 277 14.20 -38.15 -30.55
CA ASP A 277 13.42 -37.84 -29.36
C ASP A 277 12.97 -36.38 -29.42
N ALA A 278 11.69 -36.13 -29.13
CA ALA A 278 11.20 -34.77 -28.96
C ALA A 278 11.55 -34.26 -27.56
N ASP A 279 12.19 -33.09 -27.48
CA ASP A 279 12.28 -32.34 -26.23
C ASP A 279 11.10 -31.38 -26.08
N LEU A 280 10.84 -30.96 -24.84
CA LEU A 280 9.69 -30.13 -24.52
C LEU A 280 9.77 -28.73 -25.13
N ARG A 281 10.98 -28.17 -25.27
CA ARG A 281 11.18 -26.84 -25.86
C ARG A 281 10.79 -26.86 -27.34
N PHE A 282 11.23 -27.87 -28.09
CA PHE A 282 10.84 -28.09 -29.47
C PHE A 282 9.32 -28.23 -29.64
N LEU A 283 8.66 -29.02 -28.78
CA LEU A 283 7.21 -29.19 -28.85
C LEU A 283 6.46 -27.89 -28.58
N LEU A 284 6.83 -27.14 -27.54
CA LEU A 284 6.24 -25.84 -27.22
C LEU A 284 6.48 -24.80 -28.33
N ASP A 285 7.70 -24.76 -28.88
CA ASP A 285 8.09 -23.76 -29.87
C ASP A 285 7.56 -24.04 -31.28
N LYS A 286 7.20 -25.30 -31.59
CA LYS A 286 6.86 -25.73 -32.97
C LYS A 286 5.54 -26.48 -33.04
N VAL A 287 5.49 -27.68 -32.48
CA VAL A 287 4.38 -28.62 -32.70
C VAL A 287 3.08 -28.13 -32.06
N PHE A 288 3.12 -27.73 -30.78
CA PHE A 288 1.92 -27.29 -30.05
C PHE A 288 1.40 -25.95 -30.60
N ARG A 289 2.27 -25.08 -31.10
CA ARG A 289 1.86 -23.83 -31.77
C ARG A 289 1.15 -24.10 -33.09
N GLN A 290 1.64 -25.03 -33.93
CA GLN A 290 0.93 -25.45 -35.15
C GLN A 290 -0.45 -26.01 -34.81
N TRP A 291 -0.53 -26.91 -33.83
CA TRP A 291 -1.81 -27.49 -33.40
C TRP A 291 -2.77 -26.42 -32.86
N ASN A 292 -2.29 -25.46 -32.06
CA ASN A 292 -3.10 -24.33 -31.60
C ASN A 292 -3.60 -23.45 -32.76
N SER A 293 -2.76 -23.17 -33.76
CA SER A 293 -3.15 -22.41 -34.96
C SER A 293 -4.34 -23.09 -35.68
N ILE A 294 -4.26 -24.41 -35.87
CA ILE A 294 -5.33 -25.21 -36.48
C ILE A 294 -6.61 -25.19 -35.63
N ILE A 295 -6.47 -25.33 -34.31
CA ILE A 295 -7.60 -25.31 -33.37
C ILE A 295 -8.30 -23.93 -33.42
N ILE A 296 -7.55 -22.84 -33.33
CA ILE A 296 -8.10 -21.47 -33.39
C ILE A 296 -8.81 -21.25 -34.74
N GLN A 297 -8.21 -21.68 -35.85
CA GLN A 297 -8.81 -21.58 -37.17
C GLN A 297 -10.15 -22.33 -37.26
N HIS A 298 -10.20 -23.59 -36.82
CA HIS A 298 -11.45 -24.36 -36.83
C HIS A 298 -12.52 -23.74 -35.93
N HIS A 299 -12.12 -23.17 -34.79
CA HIS A 299 -13.05 -22.59 -33.83
C HIS A 299 -13.72 -21.35 -34.43
N ARG A 300 -12.93 -20.48 -35.07
CA ARG A 300 -13.41 -19.27 -35.76
C ARG A 300 -14.25 -19.58 -37.00
N GLN A 301 -13.98 -20.71 -37.67
CA GLN A 301 -14.85 -21.25 -38.72
C GLN A 301 -16.17 -21.85 -38.18
N LYS A 302 -16.45 -21.73 -36.87
CA LYS A 302 -17.62 -22.31 -36.18
C LYS A 302 -17.72 -23.84 -36.36
N LYS A 303 -16.57 -24.52 -36.55
CA LYS A 303 -16.49 -25.99 -36.61
C LYS A 303 -16.31 -26.57 -35.21
N GLN A 304 -16.76 -27.82 -35.02
CA GLN A 304 -16.57 -28.53 -33.75
C GLN A 304 -15.07 -28.79 -33.50
N ILE A 305 -14.61 -28.44 -32.30
CA ILE A 305 -13.23 -28.69 -31.86
C ILE A 305 -13.18 -29.98 -31.05
N PRO A 306 -12.37 -30.98 -31.47
CA PRO A 306 -12.16 -32.17 -30.65
C PRO A 306 -11.33 -31.80 -29.40
N ASN A 307 -11.59 -32.46 -28.26
CA ASN A 307 -10.79 -32.30 -27.05
C ASN A 307 -9.44 -33.04 -27.10
N ILE A 308 -9.34 -34.04 -27.98
CA ILE A 308 -8.19 -34.93 -28.16
C ILE A 308 -6.83 -34.20 -28.30
N PRO A 309 -6.68 -33.10 -29.07
CA PRO A 309 -5.43 -32.34 -29.12
C PRO A 309 -4.93 -31.89 -27.74
N PHE A 310 -5.82 -31.39 -26.88
CA PHE A 310 -5.46 -30.89 -25.56
C PHE A 310 -5.05 -32.03 -24.62
N GLU A 311 -5.76 -33.16 -24.68
CA GLU A 311 -5.42 -34.36 -23.92
C GLU A 311 -4.05 -34.91 -24.33
N VAL A 312 -3.77 -34.94 -25.63
CA VAL A 312 -2.48 -35.38 -26.18
C VAL A 312 -1.34 -34.42 -25.77
N MET A 313 -1.53 -33.11 -25.90
CA MET A 313 -0.54 -32.11 -25.45
C MET A 313 -0.22 -32.29 -23.95
N GLU A 314 -1.26 -32.48 -23.13
CA GLU A 314 -1.10 -32.64 -21.68
C GLU A 314 -0.39 -33.93 -21.30
N SER A 315 -0.70 -35.02 -21.98
CA SER A 315 -0.04 -36.31 -21.76
C SER A 315 1.46 -36.24 -22.10
N ILE A 316 1.80 -35.67 -23.26
CA ILE A 316 3.21 -35.51 -23.70
C ILE A 316 3.96 -34.58 -22.74
N TYR A 317 3.35 -33.46 -22.36
CA TYR A 317 3.93 -32.51 -21.41
C TYR A 317 4.24 -33.18 -20.07
N LYS A 318 3.28 -33.90 -19.48
CA LYS A 318 3.46 -34.61 -18.21
C LYS A 318 4.63 -35.58 -18.28
N HIS A 319 4.68 -36.42 -19.32
CA HIS A 319 5.74 -37.39 -19.49
C HIS A 319 7.13 -36.74 -19.61
N LEU A 320 7.29 -35.72 -20.47
CA LEU A 320 8.57 -35.06 -20.66
C LEU A 320 9.01 -34.24 -19.45
N MET A 321 8.07 -33.61 -18.74
CA MET A 321 8.37 -32.90 -17.50
C MET A 321 8.84 -33.85 -16.40
N GLU A 322 8.19 -35.00 -16.23
CA GLU A 322 8.65 -36.04 -15.30
C GLU A 322 10.06 -36.51 -15.62
N LYS A 323 10.35 -36.76 -16.91
CA LYS A 323 11.70 -37.12 -17.38
C LYS A 323 12.72 -36.01 -17.09
N LEU A 324 12.39 -34.74 -17.36
CA LEU A 324 13.26 -33.60 -17.07
C LEU A 324 13.57 -33.49 -15.57
N TYR A 325 12.57 -33.63 -14.69
CA TYR A 325 12.77 -33.62 -13.25
C TYR A 325 13.58 -34.83 -12.76
N GLN A 326 13.39 -36.00 -13.34
CA GLN A 326 14.22 -37.18 -13.03
C GLN A 326 15.67 -36.97 -13.46
N GLU A 327 15.92 -36.50 -14.67
CA GLU A 327 17.28 -36.20 -15.16
C GLU A 327 17.96 -35.14 -14.30
N LEU A 328 17.24 -34.10 -13.91
CA LEU A 328 17.73 -33.01 -13.06
C LEU A 328 18.08 -33.50 -11.65
N ASN A 329 17.29 -34.41 -11.07
CA ASN A 329 17.55 -35.00 -9.76
C ASN A 329 18.62 -36.11 -9.77
N LEU A 330 18.85 -36.79 -10.89
CA LEU A 330 19.83 -37.87 -11.03
C LEU A 330 21.22 -37.39 -11.45
N ARG A 331 21.31 -36.35 -12.30
CA ARG A 331 22.59 -35.87 -12.86
C ARG A 331 23.31 -34.84 -12.01
N ILE A 332 22.62 -34.19 -11.07
CA ILE A 332 23.19 -33.12 -10.26
C ILE A 332 23.02 -33.49 -8.78
N GLU A 333 24.09 -34.00 -8.17
CA GLU A 333 24.10 -34.39 -6.76
C GLU A 333 23.97 -33.17 -5.83
N ASP A 334 24.69 -32.08 -6.15
CA ASP A 334 24.65 -30.85 -5.37
C ASP A 334 23.53 -29.91 -5.84
N LYS A 335 22.40 -29.99 -5.14
CA LYS A 335 21.24 -29.10 -5.33
C LYS A 335 21.51 -27.64 -4.95
N SER A 336 22.64 -27.35 -4.32
CA SER A 336 23.11 -25.99 -4.00
C SER A 336 24.08 -25.42 -5.03
N SER A 337 24.37 -26.13 -6.12
CA SER A 337 25.22 -25.63 -7.22
C SER A 337 24.50 -24.62 -8.13
N ILE A 338 25.28 -23.76 -8.79
CA ILE A 338 24.77 -22.81 -9.80
C ILE A 338 24.07 -23.56 -10.93
N ARG A 339 24.69 -24.65 -11.41
CA ARG A 339 24.16 -25.48 -12.49
C ARG A 339 22.78 -26.04 -12.19
N TYR A 340 22.55 -26.52 -10.97
CA TYR A 340 21.23 -27.02 -10.55
C TYR A 340 20.18 -25.91 -10.62
N ARG A 341 20.50 -24.73 -10.08
CA ARG A 341 19.56 -23.60 -10.03
C ARG A 341 19.20 -23.09 -11.43
N LEU A 342 20.17 -22.98 -12.33
CA LEU A 342 19.94 -22.61 -13.74
C LEU A 342 19.06 -23.66 -14.44
N ALA A 343 19.38 -24.95 -14.31
CA ALA A 343 18.57 -26.01 -14.91
C ALA A 343 17.13 -26.03 -14.36
N LYS A 344 16.95 -25.81 -13.05
CA LYS A 344 15.63 -25.74 -12.41
C LYS A 344 14.83 -24.53 -12.92
N LYS A 345 15.49 -23.38 -13.13
CA LYS A 345 14.88 -22.18 -13.75
C LYS A 345 14.34 -22.52 -15.14
N ASP A 346 15.15 -23.15 -15.98
CA ASP A 346 14.76 -23.48 -17.36
C ASP A 346 13.56 -24.43 -17.39
N VAL A 347 13.55 -25.45 -16.52
CA VAL A 347 12.40 -26.35 -16.35
C VAL A 347 11.14 -25.55 -15.98
N LYS A 348 11.23 -24.65 -15.00
CA LYS A 348 10.09 -23.82 -14.57
C LYS A 348 9.61 -22.84 -15.65
N TYR A 349 10.53 -22.30 -16.44
CA TYR A 349 10.20 -21.45 -17.58
C TYR A 349 9.36 -22.25 -18.60
N LEU A 350 9.72 -23.50 -18.88
CA LEU A 350 8.92 -24.40 -19.72
C LEU A 350 7.54 -24.70 -19.12
N GLU A 351 7.44 -24.89 -17.81
CA GLU A 351 6.14 -25.08 -17.13
C GLU A 351 5.23 -23.86 -17.29
N THR A 352 5.80 -22.67 -17.08
CA THR A 352 5.07 -21.40 -17.18
C THR A 352 4.63 -21.15 -18.61
N GLU A 353 5.49 -21.42 -19.59
CA GLU A 353 5.17 -21.27 -21.01
C GLU A 353 4.07 -22.25 -21.44
N TYR A 354 4.15 -23.52 -21.03
CA TYR A 354 3.09 -24.50 -21.30
C TYR A 354 1.75 -24.10 -20.66
N ALA A 355 1.76 -23.75 -19.36
CA ALA A 355 0.55 -23.33 -18.66
C ALA A 355 -0.09 -22.09 -19.30
N THR A 356 0.73 -21.13 -19.71
CA THR A 356 0.29 -19.93 -20.43
C THR A 356 -0.35 -20.30 -21.77
N LEU A 357 0.34 -21.10 -22.58
CA LEU A 357 -0.15 -21.59 -23.87
C LEU A 357 -1.50 -22.31 -23.72
N MET A 358 -1.62 -23.24 -22.77
CA MET A 358 -2.85 -24.02 -22.57
C MET A 358 -4.01 -23.18 -22.04
N ASN A 359 -3.76 -22.30 -21.05
CA ASN A 359 -4.80 -21.45 -20.47
C ASN A 359 -5.32 -20.46 -21.50
N GLN A 360 -4.43 -19.85 -22.30
CA GLN A 360 -4.83 -18.92 -23.35
C GLN A 360 -5.58 -19.63 -24.48
N SER A 361 -5.11 -20.79 -24.96
CA SER A 361 -5.84 -21.57 -25.97
C SER A 361 -7.24 -21.93 -25.49
N LYS A 362 -7.40 -22.41 -24.24
CA LYS A 362 -8.72 -22.72 -23.66
C LYS A 362 -9.59 -21.47 -23.49
N THR A 363 -9.01 -20.32 -23.14
CA THR A 363 -9.75 -19.06 -22.98
C THR A 363 -10.27 -18.55 -24.33
N ILE A 364 -9.44 -18.57 -25.38
CA ILE A 364 -9.83 -18.19 -26.75
C ILE A 364 -11.00 -19.04 -27.26
N ILE A 365 -11.08 -20.32 -26.87
CA ILE A 365 -12.11 -21.26 -27.33
C ILE A 365 -13.37 -21.26 -26.46
N GLY A 366 -13.23 -21.03 -25.15
CA GLY A 366 -14.29 -21.29 -24.17
C GLY A 366 -15.02 -20.06 -23.63
N LEU A 367 -14.53 -18.84 -23.86
CA LEU A 367 -15.06 -17.62 -23.24
C LEU A 367 -15.11 -16.47 -24.26
N GLU A 368 -16.08 -16.51 -25.17
CA GLU A 368 -16.39 -15.35 -26.03
C GLU A 368 -16.72 -14.12 -25.15
N GLY A 369 -15.98 -13.01 -25.34
CA GLY A 369 -16.32 -11.70 -24.77
C GLY A 369 -15.70 -11.31 -23.41
N LYS A 370 -14.58 -11.92 -22.98
CA LYS A 370 -13.93 -11.59 -21.69
C LYS A 370 -12.67 -10.71 -21.74
N TYR A 371 -12.14 -10.41 -22.92
CA TYR A 371 -10.96 -9.55 -23.02
C TYR A 371 -11.36 -8.07 -22.92
N SER A 372 -10.58 -7.31 -22.16
CA SER A 372 -10.87 -5.91 -21.86
C SER A 372 -10.44 -4.94 -22.97
N SER A 373 -9.58 -5.39 -23.90
CA SER A 373 -9.07 -4.63 -25.04
C SER A 373 -8.56 -5.53 -26.18
N GLU A 374 -8.46 -4.99 -27.40
CA GLU A 374 -7.91 -5.71 -28.57
C GLU A 374 -6.43 -6.07 -28.41
N ILE A 375 -5.66 -5.23 -27.72
CA ILE A 375 -4.26 -5.49 -27.37
C ILE A 375 -4.13 -6.77 -26.54
N GLU A 376 -4.98 -6.94 -25.53
CA GLU A 376 -4.99 -8.13 -24.68
C GLU A 376 -5.29 -9.39 -25.49
N LEU A 377 -6.23 -9.29 -26.44
CA LEU A 377 -6.55 -10.37 -27.36
C LEU A 377 -5.37 -10.71 -28.29
N ALA A 378 -4.75 -9.71 -28.93
CA ALA A 378 -3.58 -9.91 -29.80
C ALA A 378 -2.41 -10.55 -29.04
N GLU A 379 -2.09 -10.07 -27.84
CA GLU A 379 -1.03 -10.64 -27.03
C GLU A 379 -1.30 -12.10 -26.67
N ASN A 380 -2.54 -12.46 -26.33
CA ASN A 380 -2.88 -13.84 -25.99
C ASN A 380 -2.81 -14.77 -27.22
N ILE A 381 -3.17 -14.28 -28.41
CA ILE A 381 -3.05 -15.04 -29.65
C ILE A 381 -1.59 -15.20 -30.05
N LEU A 382 -0.80 -14.13 -29.98
CA LEU A 382 0.62 -14.20 -30.27
C LEU A 382 1.33 -15.12 -29.28
N LYS A 383 1.03 -15.06 -27.97
CA LYS A 383 1.63 -15.98 -26.99
C LYS A 383 1.31 -17.46 -27.29
N THR A 384 0.15 -17.77 -27.87
CA THR A 384 -0.25 -19.15 -28.24
C THR A 384 0.24 -19.62 -29.61
N THR A 385 0.55 -18.70 -30.54
CA THR A 385 0.86 -19.02 -31.94
C THR A 385 2.25 -18.55 -32.41
N VAL A 386 2.90 -17.65 -31.67
CA VAL A 386 4.21 -17.02 -31.98
C VAL A 386 5.14 -16.99 -30.75
N LYS A 387 6.42 -17.30 -30.95
CA LYS A 387 7.44 -17.28 -29.88
C LYS A 387 7.63 -15.85 -29.34
N SER A 388 7.06 -15.54 -28.18
CA SER A 388 7.20 -14.23 -27.56
C SER A 388 8.54 -14.11 -26.81
N LYS A 389 9.43 -13.20 -27.24
CA LYS A 389 10.61 -12.76 -26.46
C LYS A 389 10.19 -11.76 -25.37
N HIS A 390 9.26 -12.14 -24.49
CA HIS A 390 8.63 -11.24 -23.54
C HIS A 390 9.47 -10.84 -22.32
N ASP A 391 10.73 -11.27 -22.22
CA ASP A 391 11.58 -10.95 -21.07
C ASP A 391 12.25 -9.57 -21.15
N VAL A 392 12.19 -8.89 -22.31
CA VAL A 392 12.91 -7.61 -22.54
C VAL A 392 12.26 -6.43 -21.79
N LYS A 393 10.94 -6.48 -21.49
CA LYS A 393 10.19 -5.36 -20.87
C LYS A 393 10.62 -5.03 -19.43
N ASN A 394 11.25 -5.97 -18.71
CA ASN A 394 11.63 -5.76 -17.31
C ASN A 394 12.90 -4.90 -17.12
N LEU A 395 13.66 -4.62 -18.19
CA LEU A 395 14.99 -3.98 -18.12
C LEU A 395 15.00 -2.45 -18.21
N LYS A 396 13.92 -1.78 -18.65
CA LYS A 396 13.92 -0.32 -18.94
C LYS A 396 13.21 0.57 -17.92
N MET A 397 13.24 0.25 -16.62
CA MET A 397 12.73 1.16 -15.58
C MET A 397 13.88 1.73 -14.75
N LYS A 398 14.09 3.06 -14.90
CA LYS A 398 15.11 3.93 -14.27
C LYS A 398 16.55 3.81 -14.79
N GLY A 399 16.75 4.10 -16.08
CA GLY A 399 18.03 4.61 -16.60
C GLY A 399 19.27 3.70 -16.48
N HIS A 400 19.08 2.40 -16.21
CA HIS A 400 20.12 1.38 -16.22
C HIS A 400 19.68 0.27 -17.17
N GLY A 401 20.08 0.39 -18.43
CA GLY A 401 19.68 -0.49 -19.53
C GLY A 401 20.51 -1.77 -19.61
N PHE A 402 20.24 -2.56 -20.64
CA PHE A 402 20.99 -3.79 -20.93
C PHE A 402 22.49 -3.51 -21.13
N GLU A 403 22.84 -2.47 -21.89
CA GLU A 403 24.23 -2.07 -22.14
C GLU A 403 24.95 -1.65 -20.84
N ASP A 404 24.28 -0.91 -19.95
CA ASP A 404 24.85 -0.52 -18.66
C ASP A 404 25.14 -1.75 -17.79
N PHE A 405 24.23 -2.73 -17.79
CA PHE A 405 24.42 -3.99 -17.08
C PHE A 405 25.58 -4.81 -17.65
N GLU A 406 25.72 -4.93 -18.96
CA GLU A 406 26.85 -5.63 -19.58
C GLU A 406 28.19 -4.98 -19.24
N ASN A 407 28.25 -3.64 -19.27
CA ASN A 407 29.43 -2.88 -18.89
C ASN A 407 29.80 -3.07 -17.41
N ASP A 408 28.81 -2.99 -16.51
CA ASP A 408 28.99 -3.24 -15.08
C ASP A 408 29.43 -4.68 -14.81
N MET A 409 28.86 -5.65 -15.53
CA MET A 409 29.20 -7.07 -15.40
C MET A 409 30.62 -7.34 -15.89
N LYS A 410 31.06 -6.68 -16.97
CA LYS A 410 32.44 -6.75 -17.43
C LYS A 410 33.41 -6.20 -16.37
N ALA A 411 33.12 -5.04 -15.78
CA ALA A 411 33.93 -4.47 -14.71
C ALA A 411 33.98 -5.40 -13.48
N PHE A 412 32.86 -6.04 -13.14
CA PHE A 412 32.79 -7.04 -12.08
C PHE A 412 33.67 -8.26 -12.38
N LYS A 413 33.61 -8.83 -13.59
CA LYS A 413 34.47 -9.94 -14.05
C LYS A 413 35.95 -9.61 -13.95
N GLU A 414 36.36 -8.41 -14.36
CA GLU A 414 37.76 -7.98 -14.27
C GLU A 414 38.27 -7.93 -12.82
N ILE A 415 37.42 -7.53 -11.87
CA ILE A 415 37.76 -7.53 -10.44
C ILE A 415 37.78 -8.96 -9.90
N LEU A 416 36.81 -9.79 -10.30
CA LEU A 416 36.71 -11.19 -9.90
C LEU A 416 37.95 -11.98 -10.31
N GLU A 417 38.40 -11.84 -11.56
CA GLU A 417 39.62 -12.52 -12.05
C GLU A 417 40.88 -12.06 -11.29
N LYS A 418 40.99 -10.77 -10.95
CA LYS A 418 42.10 -10.26 -10.10
C LYS A 418 42.08 -10.84 -8.69
N LYS A 419 40.91 -11.24 -8.18
CA LYS A 419 40.70 -11.77 -6.83
C LYS A 419 40.47 -13.27 -6.75
N LYS A 420 40.46 -13.95 -7.89
CA LYS A 420 40.13 -15.38 -8.00
C LYS A 420 40.92 -16.25 -7.04
N GLN A 421 42.24 -16.12 -7.02
CA GLN A 421 43.08 -16.94 -6.13
C GLN A 421 42.81 -16.65 -4.65
N ASP A 422 42.62 -15.38 -4.27
CA ASP A 422 42.28 -14.99 -2.90
C ASP A 422 40.95 -15.62 -2.48
N ILE A 423 39.95 -15.63 -3.37
CA ILE A 423 38.62 -16.20 -3.15
C ILE A 423 38.67 -17.73 -3.03
N MET A 424 39.42 -18.41 -3.90
CA MET A 424 39.59 -19.87 -3.84
C MET A 424 40.33 -20.33 -2.58
N ASN A 425 41.09 -19.44 -1.94
CA ASN A 425 41.77 -19.72 -0.67
C ASN A 425 40.88 -19.50 0.56
N ILE A 426 39.68 -18.93 0.41
CA ILE A 426 38.72 -18.81 1.51
C ILE A 426 38.27 -20.24 1.90
N PRO A 427 38.39 -20.65 3.17
CA PRO A 427 37.91 -21.95 3.63
C PRO A 427 36.45 -22.18 3.27
N GLU A 428 36.05 -23.44 3.08
CA GLU A 428 34.64 -23.74 2.88
C GLU A 428 33.80 -23.18 4.05
N PRO A 429 32.73 -22.43 3.76
CA PRO A 429 31.92 -21.81 4.78
C PRO A 429 31.28 -22.89 5.65
N SER A 430 31.34 -22.68 6.96
CA SER A 430 30.70 -23.54 7.94
C SER A 430 29.18 -23.61 7.69
N PRO A 431 28.48 -24.66 8.18
CA PRO A 431 27.02 -24.75 8.07
C PRO A 431 26.27 -23.56 8.68
N ASP A 432 26.91 -22.82 9.58
CA ASP A 432 26.35 -21.64 10.26
C ASP A 432 26.49 -20.37 9.42
N GLU A 433 27.47 -20.32 8.51
CA GLU A 433 27.68 -19.24 7.53
C GLU A 433 26.91 -19.48 6.22
N CYS A 434 26.46 -20.72 5.99
CA CYS A 434 25.59 -21.08 4.87
C CYS A 434 24.13 -20.72 5.15
N CYS A 435 23.34 -20.55 4.10
CA CYS A 435 21.89 -20.47 4.24
C CYS A 435 21.37 -21.76 4.86
N ARG A 436 20.67 -21.67 6.00
CA ARG A 436 20.12 -22.84 6.71
C ARG A 436 19.06 -23.64 5.94
N VAL A 437 18.47 -23.04 4.91
CA VAL A 437 17.41 -23.65 4.10
C VAL A 437 17.98 -24.30 2.83
N THR A 438 18.80 -23.56 2.09
CA THR A 438 19.34 -24.03 0.79
C THR A 438 20.73 -24.64 0.90
N MET A 439 21.40 -24.48 2.05
CA MET A 439 22.81 -24.86 2.30
C MET A 439 23.84 -24.19 1.37
N GLY A 440 23.41 -23.22 0.56
CA GLY A 440 24.24 -22.41 -0.32
C GLY A 440 24.80 -21.17 0.37
N SER A 441 25.83 -20.57 -0.22
CA SER A 441 26.41 -19.31 0.24
C SER A 441 27.00 -18.52 -0.93
N MET A 442 27.20 -17.21 -0.74
CA MET A 442 27.86 -16.37 -1.74
C MET A 442 29.28 -16.85 -2.04
N ILE A 443 30.01 -17.35 -1.03
CA ILE A 443 31.37 -17.85 -1.21
C ILE A 443 31.38 -19.12 -2.06
N LYS A 444 30.46 -20.06 -1.81
CA LYS A 444 30.32 -21.25 -2.64
C LYS A 444 30.05 -20.90 -4.10
N ASP A 445 29.14 -19.95 -4.35
CA ASP A 445 28.86 -19.49 -5.72
C ASP A 445 30.06 -18.83 -6.38
N LEU A 446 30.85 -18.04 -5.63
CA LEU A 446 32.08 -17.43 -6.13
C LEU A 446 33.19 -18.46 -6.44
N GLN A 447 33.16 -19.63 -5.78
CA GLN A 447 34.09 -20.75 -5.97
C GLN A 447 33.57 -21.80 -6.97
N ASP A 448 32.31 -21.70 -7.40
CA ASP A 448 31.67 -22.68 -8.29
C ASP A 448 32.23 -22.59 -9.71
N SER A 449 32.58 -23.74 -10.28
CA SER A 449 33.05 -23.88 -11.67
C SER A 449 32.08 -23.35 -12.73
N PHE A 450 30.78 -23.27 -12.43
CA PHE A 450 29.73 -22.80 -13.33
C PHE A 450 29.39 -21.31 -13.17
N LEU A 451 30.14 -20.55 -12.34
CA LEU A 451 29.93 -19.11 -12.17
C LEU A 451 29.99 -18.34 -13.50
N GLU A 452 30.89 -18.71 -14.41
CA GLU A 452 30.99 -18.09 -15.74
C GLU A 452 29.74 -18.23 -16.61
N GLU A 453 28.95 -19.29 -16.41
CA GLU A 453 27.66 -19.45 -17.08
C GLU A 453 26.64 -18.47 -16.50
N LEU A 454 26.56 -18.38 -15.18
CA LEU A 454 25.67 -17.44 -14.50
C LEU A 454 25.99 -15.96 -14.82
N LEU A 455 27.26 -15.61 -15.00
CA LEU A 455 27.67 -14.25 -15.36
C LEU A 455 27.39 -13.88 -16.84
N LYS A 456 26.82 -14.79 -17.64
CA LYS A 456 26.34 -14.52 -19.01
C LYS A 456 24.83 -14.32 -19.07
N GLU A 457 24.13 -14.62 -17.98
CA GLU A 457 22.68 -14.46 -17.90
C GLU A 457 22.28 -12.98 -17.80
N ASP A 458 21.01 -12.70 -18.09
CA ASP A 458 20.44 -11.37 -17.93
C ASP A 458 20.39 -10.94 -16.45
N LYS A 459 20.22 -9.62 -16.23
CA LYS A 459 20.17 -8.99 -14.89
C LYS A 459 19.24 -9.69 -13.91
N PHE A 460 18.02 -10.05 -14.33
CA PHE A 460 17.03 -10.64 -13.42
C PHE A 460 17.37 -12.08 -13.09
N THR A 461 17.77 -12.85 -14.09
CA THR A 461 18.23 -14.22 -13.87
C THR A 461 19.42 -14.24 -12.93
N PHE A 462 20.40 -13.35 -13.15
CA PHE A 462 21.57 -13.22 -12.29
C PHE A 462 21.17 -12.92 -10.83
N MET A 463 20.34 -11.90 -10.58
CA MET A 463 19.93 -11.51 -9.22
C MET A 463 19.13 -12.60 -8.47
N LYS A 464 18.30 -13.37 -9.19
CA LYS A 464 17.51 -14.46 -8.60
C LYS A 464 18.33 -15.72 -8.32
N THR A 465 19.38 -15.96 -9.12
CA THR A 465 20.13 -17.22 -9.09
C THR A 465 21.42 -17.13 -8.30
N PHE A 466 22.09 -15.98 -8.29
CA PHE A 466 23.34 -15.76 -7.56
C PHE A 466 23.10 -15.66 -6.06
N THR A 467 23.61 -16.59 -5.27
CA THR A 467 23.34 -16.70 -3.84
C THR A 467 23.95 -15.54 -3.05
N VAL A 468 23.11 -14.79 -2.38
CA VAL A 468 23.48 -13.75 -1.41
C VAL A 468 22.92 -14.17 -0.06
N THR A 469 23.84 -14.52 0.85
CA THR A 469 23.50 -14.87 2.23
C THR A 469 23.56 -13.65 3.15
N GLY A 470 22.71 -13.64 4.16
CA GLY A 470 22.69 -12.55 5.14
C GLY A 470 21.66 -12.75 6.24
N ILE A 471 21.47 -11.70 7.02
CA ILE A 471 20.53 -11.68 8.15
C ILE A 471 19.11 -11.55 7.58
N PRO A 472 18.21 -12.53 7.80
CA PRO A 472 16.79 -12.41 7.46
C PRO A 472 16.11 -11.35 8.31
N ILE A 473 15.41 -10.44 7.63
CA ILE A 473 14.63 -9.39 8.26
C ILE A 473 13.20 -9.37 7.69
N PHE A 474 12.27 -8.96 8.54
CA PHE A 474 10.94 -8.55 8.10
C PHE A 474 10.86 -7.03 8.09
N ALA A 475 10.76 -6.48 6.89
CA ALA A 475 10.60 -5.05 6.65
C ALA A 475 9.46 -4.83 5.63
N PRO A 476 8.29 -4.31 6.07
CA PRO A 476 7.19 -3.99 5.16
C PRO A 476 7.64 -3.00 4.08
N VAL A 477 7.28 -3.25 2.82
CA VAL A 477 7.63 -2.43 1.67
C VAL A 477 6.87 -1.12 1.77
N LYS A 478 7.61 -0.02 1.95
CA LYS A 478 7.05 1.34 1.97
C LYS A 478 7.68 2.15 0.84
N SER A 479 6.87 2.96 0.16
CA SER A 479 7.34 3.84 -0.94
C SER A 479 8.51 4.73 -0.49
N PHE A 480 8.49 5.21 0.76
CA PHE A 480 9.56 6.04 1.31
C PHE A 480 10.92 5.33 1.40
N SER A 481 10.97 4.03 1.77
CA SER A 481 12.25 3.31 1.89
C SER A 481 12.86 2.95 0.53
N GLN A 482 12.03 2.90 -0.53
CA GLN A 482 12.52 2.75 -1.91
C GLN A 482 13.11 4.05 -2.48
N ILE A 483 12.74 5.21 -1.92
CA ILE A 483 13.35 6.51 -2.23
C ILE A 483 14.57 6.74 -1.34
N ASN A 484 14.52 6.24 -0.10
CA ASN A 484 15.50 6.53 0.93
C ASN A 484 15.70 5.33 1.86
N PRO A 485 16.75 4.52 1.65
CA PRO A 485 16.91 3.27 2.37
C PRO A 485 17.09 3.42 3.88
N TRP A 486 17.55 4.58 4.37
CA TRP A 486 17.74 4.85 5.80
C TRP A 486 16.42 4.93 6.60
N THR A 487 15.27 5.00 5.91
CA THR A 487 13.94 4.91 6.53
C THR A 487 13.39 3.48 6.55
N LEU A 488 14.22 2.46 6.25
CA LEU A 488 13.83 1.06 6.34
C LEU A 488 13.38 0.71 7.76
N CYS A 489 12.18 0.15 7.87
CA CYS A 489 11.52 -0.16 9.13
C CYS A 489 11.55 -1.67 9.38
N ILE A 490 12.45 -2.13 10.25
CA ILE A 490 12.59 -3.55 10.59
C ILE A 490 11.69 -3.91 11.78
N GLU A 491 10.70 -4.75 11.53
CA GLU A 491 9.75 -5.21 12.54
C GLU A 491 10.26 -6.46 13.24
N ASN A 492 10.82 -7.42 12.49
CA ASN A 492 11.36 -8.68 13.01
C ASN A 492 12.73 -9.03 12.41
N ILE A 493 13.53 -9.79 13.16
CA ILE A 493 14.79 -10.42 12.74
C ILE A 493 14.71 -11.88 13.22
N LEU A 494 14.93 -12.85 12.32
CA LEU A 494 14.81 -14.26 12.72
C LEU A 494 15.92 -14.63 13.71
N ARG A 495 15.56 -15.53 14.62
CA ARG A 495 16.43 -16.03 15.69
C ARG A 495 17.05 -17.37 15.30
N SER A 496 17.99 -17.83 16.11
CA SER A 496 18.58 -19.16 16.00
C SER A 496 17.51 -20.26 15.94
N PRO A 497 17.62 -21.25 15.03
CA PRO A 497 18.80 -21.56 14.20
C PRO A 497 18.88 -20.80 12.86
N TYR A 498 17.85 -20.03 12.47
CA TYR A 498 17.74 -19.38 11.16
C TYR A 498 18.35 -17.97 11.14
N THR A 499 19.54 -17.80 11.72
CA THR A 499 20.22 -16.50 11.79
C THR A 499 20.79 -16.03 10.45
N ILE A 500 21.04 -16.96 9.52
CA ILE A 500 21.52 -16.69 8.17
C ILE A 500 20.67 -17.44 7.16
N VAL A 501 20.15 -16.71 6.16
CA VAL A 501 19.40 -17.26 5.02
C VAL A 501 19.89 -16.65 3.71
N SER A 502 19.43 -17.18 2.57
CA SER A 502 19.75 -16.65 1.25
C SER A 502 18.54 -16.06 0.55
N GLN A 503 18.76 -15.08 -0.33
CA GLN A 503 17.66 -14.48 -1.10
C GLN A 503 17.01 -15.50 -2.04
N SER A 504 17.75 -16.53 -2.45
CA SER A 504 17.20 -17.68 -3.19
C SER A 504 16.10 -18.40 -2.40
N THR A 505 16.14 -18.42 -1.06
CA THR A 505 15.06 -18.95 -0.23
C THR A 505 13.77 -18.16 -0.40
N LEU A 506 13.86 -16.84 -0.60
CA LEU A 506 12.70 -15.99 -0.85
C LEU A 506 12.05 -16.35 -2.19
N GLU A 507 12.88 -16.54 -3.22
CA GLU A 507 12.41 -16.89 -4.55
C GLU A 507 11.83 -18.31 -4.60
N LEU A 508 12.40 -19.27 -3.86
CA LEU A 508 11.96 -20.67 -3.80
C LEU A 508 10.62 -20.88 -3.09
N SER A 509 10.30 -20.07 -2.07
CA SER A 509 9.09 -20.22 -1.26
C SER A 509 7.89 -19.47 -1.85
N ALA A 510 8.13 -18.39 -2.59
CA ALA A 510 7.12 -17.79 -3.47
C ALA A 510 6.61 -18.77 -4.56
N GLU A 511 7.33 -19.88 -4.81
CA GLU A 511 6.95 -20.91 -5.79
C GLU A 511 5.91 -21.91 -5.26
N PHE A 512 5.82 -22.11 -3.94
CA PHE A 512 4.89 -23.07 -3.32
C PHE A 512 3.55 -22.45 -2.90
N ASN A 513 3.52 -21.15 -2.62
CA ASN A 513 2.32 -20.42 -2.18
C ASN A 513 1.58 -19.72 -3.33
N SER A 514 1.42 -20.41 -4.48
CA SER A 514 0.79 -19.87 -5.69
C SER A 514 -0.73 -19.63 -5.59
N SER A 515 -1.31 -19.67 -4.38
CA SER A 515 -2.74 -19.43 -4.12
C SER A 515 -3.05 -18.05 -3.55
N SER A 516 -2.05 -17.21 -3.21
CA SER A 516 -2.28 -15.84 -2.74
C SER A 516 -1.62 -14.79 -3.63
N SER A 517 -2.19 -14.59 -4.82
CA SER A 517 -2.13 -13.28 -5.48
C SER A 517 -2.75 -12.24 -4.55
N THR A 518 -1.95 -11.46 -3.81
CA THR A 518 -2.26 -10.05 -3.42
C THR A 518 -1.30 -9.38 -2.42
N SER A 519 -0.36 -10.06 -1.74
CA SER A 519 0.52 -9.32 -0.81
C SER A 519 1.69 -8.65 -1.52
N GLU A 520 1.72 -7.31 -1.53
CA GLU A 520 2.82 -6.48 -2.05
C GLU A 520 4.17 -6.80 -1.37
N ASP A 521 4.15 -7.49 -0.23
CA ASP A 521 5.29 -7.73 0.64
C ASP A 521 6.05 -9.05 0.42
N LYS A 522 5.53 -10.01 -0.37
CA LYS A 522 6.11 -11.38 -0.57
C LYS A 522 6.72 -11.94 0.74
N GLU A 523 5.84 -12.29 1.66
CA GLU A 523 6.21 -12.71 3.01
C GLU A 523 6.38 -14.23 3.09
N ILE A 524 7.37 -14.69 3.85
CA ILE A 524 7.66 -16.11 4.03
C ILE A 524 7.70 -16.47 5.51
N TYR A 525 7.07 -17.59 5.82
CA TYR A 525 7.05 -18.22 7.11
C TYR A 525 7.88 -19.50 7.02
N LEU A 526 8.97 -19.59 7.79
CA LEU A 526 9.76 -20.84 7.84
C LEU A 526 9.04 -21.93 8.64
N GLN A 527 8.13 -21.54 9.53
CA GLN A 527 7.22 -22.44 10.26
C GLN A 527 5.78 -21.92 10.14
N GLU A 528 4.88 -22.79 9.68
CA GLU A 528 3.48 -22.44 9.46
C GLU A 528 2.81 -22.02 10.78
N GLY A 529 2.24 -20.81 10.83
CA GLY A 529 1.60 -20.25 12.03
C GLY A 529 2.53 -19.56 13.04
N ASP A 530 3.84 -19.49 12.79
CA ASP A 530 4.79 -18.76 13.65
C ASP A 530 5.16 -17.39 13.05
N GLU A 531 4.54 -16.33 13.57
CA GLU A 531 4.84 -14.93 13.21
C GLU A 531 6.29 -14.53 13.50
N ASP A 532 6.97 -15.18 14.45
CA ASP A 532 8.38 -14.89 14.75
C ASP A 532 9.34 -15.50 13.71
N SER A 533 8.85 -16.43 12.87
CA SER A 533 9.60 -17.03 11.74
C SER A 533 9.47 -16.26 10.43
N LYS A 534 8.77 -15.12 10.46
CA LYS A 534 8.43 -14.30 9.29
C LYS A 534 9.58 -13.44 8.81
N PHE A 535 9.93 -13.52 7.52
CA PHE A 535 10.86 -12.61 6.85
C PHE A 535 10.47 -12.34 5.40
N ASN A 536 11.02 -11.27 4.84
CA ASN A 536 10.77 -10.89 3.45
C ASN A 536 11.98 -10.20 2.77
N ALA A 537 13.05 -9.91 3.50
CA ALA A 537 14.26 -9.30 2.97
C ALA A 537 15.49 -9.84 3.70
N ILE A 538 16.66 -9.62 3.13
CA ILE A 538 17.92 -10.11 3.67
C ILE A 538 18.94 -8.98 3.63
N VAL A 539 19.66 -8.81 4.74
CA VAL A 539 20.78 -7.88 4.83
C VAL A 539 22.07 -8.67 4.70
N PRO A 540 22.80 -8.56 3.55
CA PRO A 540 24.02 -9.32 3.35
C PRO A 540 25.05 -9.02 4.44
N VAL A 541 25.77 -10.03 4.91
CA VAL A 541 26.83 -9.85 5.91
C VAL A 541 27.99 -10.82 5.65
N PHE A 542 29.20 -10.41 6.04
CA PHE A 542 30.43 -11.16 5.84
C PHE A 542 31.21 -11.28 7.16
N THR A 543 31.95 -12.39 7.30
CA THR A 543 32.96 -12.51 8.36
C THR A 543 34.10 -11.51 8.15
N PRO A 544 34.83 -11.12 9.21
CA PRO A 544 35.96 -10.20 9.10
C PRO A 544 36.99 -10.61 8.04
N GLU A 545 37.31 -11.89 7.97
CA GLU A 545 38.28 -12.47 7.03
C GLU A 545 37.79 -12.35 5.57
N THR A 546 36.53 -12.72 5.34
CA THR A 546 35.88 -12.65 4.03
C THR A 546 35.69 -11.21 3.56
N ALA A 547 35.31 -10.31 4.46
CA ALA A 547 34.99 -8.93 4.16
C ALA A 547 36.17 -8.20 3.50
N GLU A 548 37.40 -8.37 4.01
CA GLU A 548 38.59 -7.75 3.44
C GLU A 548 38.91 -8.26 2.03
N ILE A 549 38.74 -9.55 1.77
CA ILE A 549 38.97 -10.16 0.45
C ILE A 549 37.92 -9.65 -0.55
N LEU A 550 36.63 -9.66 -0.16
CA LEU A 550 35.52 -9.28 -1.01
C LEU A 550 35.33 -7.76 -1.18
N LYS A 551 36.03 -6.93 -0.42
CA LYS A 551 35.92 -5.46 -0.45
C LYS A 551 35.87 -4.86 -1.86
N PRO A 552 36.72 -5.28 -2.84
CA PRO A 552 36.65 -4.75 -4.20
C PRO A 552 35.36 -5.13 -4.94
N LEU A 553 34.87 -6.36 -4.74
CA LEU A 553 33.63 -6.86 -5.35
C LEU A 553 32.40 -6.19 -4.75
N VAL A 554 32.36 -6.05 -3.42
CA VAL A 554 31.28 -5.39 -2.65
C VAL A 554 31.08 -3.93 -3.07
N ARG A 555 32.10 -3.31 -3.66
CA ARG A 555 32.04 -1.91 -4.10
C ARG A 555 31.58 -1.71 -5.55
N THR A 556 31.33 -2.78 -6.28
CA THR A 556 30.85 -2.71 -7.67
C THR A 556 29.38 -2.34 -7.77
N ASN A 557 28.96 -1.89 -8.96
CA ASN A 557 27.55 -1.68 -9.29
C ASN A 557 26.75 -2.99 -9.24
N ILE A 558 27.34 -4.11 -9.68
CA ILE A 558 26.73 -5.44 -9.59
C ILE A 558 26.35 -5.79 -8.14
N PHE A 559 27.27 -5.58 -7.19
CA PHE A 559 26.96 -5.86 -5.79
C PHE A 559 25.99 -4.85 -5.17
N ALA A 560 26.04 -3.57 -5.59
CA ALA A 560 25.06 -2.57 -5.20
C ALA A 560 23.65 -2.96 -5.67
N MET A 561 23.51 -3.47 -6.91
CA MET A 561 22.27 -4.05 -7.43
C MET A 561 21.77 -5.22 -6.59
N LEU A 562 22.63 -6.21 -6.34
CA LEU A 562 22.30 -7.37 -5.51
C LEU A 562 21.84 -6.95 -4.11
N SER A 563 22.58 -6.06 -3.45
CA SER A 563 22.24 -5.60 -2.11
C SER A 563 20.93 -4.80 -2.09
N THR A 564 20.69 -3.97 -3.11
CA THR A 564 19.44 -3.21 -3.25
C THR A 564 18.25 -4.16 -3.44
N PHE A 565 18.42 -5.18 -4.28
CA PHE A 565 17.43 -6.23 -4.48
C PHE A 565 17.15 -7.01 -3.18
N CYS A 566 18.18 -7.42 -2.45
CA CYS A 566 18.02 -8.17 -1.20
C CYS A 566 17.36 -7.36 -0.07
N VAL A 567 17.69 -6.07 0.05
CA VAL A 567 17.21 -5.22 1.17
C VAL A 567 15.88 -4.53 0.86
N LEU A 568 15.71 -4.02 -0.36
CA LEU A 568 14.53 -3.24 -0.76
C LEU A 568 13.54 -4.02 -1.64
N LYS A 569 13.87 -5.25 -2.06
CA LYS A 569 13.07 -6.09 -2.97
C LYS A 569 12.75 -5.43 -4.32
N ASN A 570 13.57 -4.47 -4.73
CA ASN A 570 13.36 -3.75 -5.97
C ASN A 570 14.51 -4.02 -6.95
N PRO A 571 14.30 -4.89 -7.96
CA PRO A 571 15.33 -5.22 -8.95
C PRO A 571 15.59 -4.10 -9.97
N HIS A 572 14.77 -3.04 -9.96
CA HIS A 572 14.81 -1.95 -10.94
C HIS A 572 15.60 -0.73 -10.46
N ILE A 573 16.14 -0.73 -9.24
CA ILE A 573 16.93 0.39 -8.72
C ILE A 573 18.30 -0.06 -8.25
N ILE A 574 19.27 0.85 -8.38
CA ILE A 574 20.60 0.73 -7.79
C ILE A 574 20.71 1.83 -6.74
N ASP A 575 20.75 1.45 -5.47
CA ASP A 575 20.95 2.40 -4.39
C ASP A 575 22.21 2.05 -3.59
N TYR A 576 23.22 2.92 -3.72
CA TYR A 576 24.53 2.74 -3.07
C TYR A 576 24.48 2.85 -1.54
N ASN A 577 23.39 3.36 -0.96
CA ASN A 577 23.16 3.43 0.47
C ASN A 577 22.33 2.26 1.01
N ALA A 578 21.65 1.49 0.16
CA ALA A 578 20.71 0.46 0.59
C ALA A 578 21.33 -0.57 1.55
N HIS A 579 22.51 -1.07 1.21
CA HIS A 579 23.19 -2.04 2.06
C HIS A 579 23.60 -1.42 3.41
N MET A 580 24.24 -0.24 3.38
CA MET A 580 24.68 0.43 4.61
C MET A 580 23.52 0.79 5.54
N ALA A 581 22.39 1.21 4.96
CA ALA A 581 21.16 1.47 5.70
C ALA A 581 20.56 0.19 6.29
N GLY A 582 20.50 -0.89 5.50
CA GLY A 582 20.07 -2.22 5.96
C GLY A 582 20.88 -2.70 7.16
N LEU A 583 22.21 -2.58 7.10
CA LEU A 583 23.12 -2.89 8.21
C LEU A 583 22.84 -2.03 9.45
N GLY A 584 22.72 -0.71 9.28
CA GLY A 584 22.46 0.20 10.40
C GLY A 584 21.10 -0.01 11.07
N CYS A 585 20.04 -0.21 10.28
CA CYS A 585 18.70 -0.51 10.79
C CYS A 585 18.64 -1.88 11.50
N THR A 586 19.38 -2.87 10.99
CA THR A 586 19.47 -4.20 11.62
C THR A 586 20.24 -4.13 12.93
N TRP A 587 21.38 -3.42 12.93
CA TRP A 587 22.19 -3.19 14.12
C TRP A 587 21.40 -2.56 15.26
N ILE A 588 20.71 -1.44 15.00
CA ILE A 588 19.97 -0.74 16.06
C ILE A 588 18.83 -1.60 16.62
N LYS A 589 18.21 -2.44 15.77
CA LYS A 589 17.16 -3.38 16.17
C LYS A 589 17.69 -4.48 17.07
N LEU A 590 18.88 -5.03 16.77
CA LEU A 590 19.52 -6.05 17.60
C LEU A 590 19.91 -5.52 18.98
N ILE A 591 20.57 -4.35 19.05
CA ILE A 591 21.00 -3.79 20.34
C ILE A 591 19.82 -3.31 21.19
N SER A 592 18.75 -2.79 20.57
CA SER A 592 17.56 -2.35 21.31
C SER A 592 16.65 -3.50 21.78
N GLY A 593 16.76 -4.68 21.17
CA GLY A 593 16.05 -5.88 21.58
C GLY A 593 16.76 -6.70 22.66
N HIS A 594 18.06 -6.49 22.86
CA HIS A 594 18.90 -7.29 23.74
C HIS A 594 19.92 -6.43 24.51
N ASP A 595 19.67 -6.25 25.81
CA ASP A 595 20.60 -5.62 26.76
C ASP A 595 22.01 -6.23 26.62
N LYS A 596 23.03 -5.37 26.51
CA LYS A 596 24.45 -5.74 26.34
C LYS A 596 24.90 -6.78 27.38
N LYS A 597 24.41 -6.71 28.63
CA LYS A 597 24.77 -7.67 29.70
C LYS A 597 24.17 -9.07 29.53
N ASN A 598 22.99 -9.17 28.94
CA ASN A 598 22.21 -10.41 28.83
C ASN A 598 22.04 -10.87 27.37
N ARG A 599 22.91 -10.38 26.47
CA ARG A 599 22.79 -10.58 25.03
C ARG A 599 23.14 -12.03 24.65
N PRO A 600 22.28 -12.75 23.90
CA PRO A 600 22.58 -14.09 23.44
C PRO A 600 23.83 -14.14 22.54
N GLY A 601 24.57 -15.26 22.56
CA GLY A 601 25.79 -15.45 21.78
C GLY A 601 25.64 -15.16 20.28
N TYR A 602 24.57 -15.68 19.66
CA TYR A 602 24.30 -15.45 18.23
C TYR A 602 24.10 -13.96 17.89
N VAL A 603 23.55 -13.16 18.81
CA VAL A 603 23.37 -11.72 18.57
C VAL A 603 24.73 -11.01 18.55
N ASN A 604 25.66 -11.39 19.42
CA ASN A 604 27.02 -10.85 19.41
C ASN A 604 27.75 -11.18 18.10
N GLU A 605 27.58 -12.41 17.61
CA GLU A 605 28.12 -12.83 16.32
C GLU A 605 27.55 -11.99 15.17
N LEU A 606 26.22 -11.84 15.09
CA LEU A 606 25.58 -10.99 14.08
C LEU A 606 26.08 -9.53 14.12
N LEU A 607 26.28 -8.96 15.31
CA LEU A 607 26.82 -7.61 15.45
C LEU A 607 28.27 -7.50 14.94
N GLN A 608 29.10 -8.53 15.14
CA GLN A 608 30.45 -8.59 14.58
C GLN A 608 30.43 -8.67 13.05
N LEU A 609 29.53 -9.49 12.48
CA LEU A 609 29.34 -9.58 11.02
C LEU A 609 28.88 -8.24 10.43
N ILE A 610 27.93 -7.56 11.08
CA ILE A 610 27.47 -6.23 10.66
C ILE A 610 28.62 -5.23 10.70
N TYR A 611 29.40 -5.21 11.78
CA TYR A 611 30.55 -4.31 11.94
C TYR A 611 31.63 -4.54 10.89
N ALA A 612 32.00 -5.80 10.64
CA ALA A 612 32.96 -6.17 9.60
C ALA A 612 32.50 -5.74 8.20
N THR A 613 31.22 -5.98 7.88
CA THR A 613 30.63 -5.63 6.59
C THR A 613 30.53 -4.12 6.40
N ALA A 614 30.10 -3.38 7.42
CA ALA A 614 29.91 -1.94 7.33
C ALA A 614 31.25 -1.18 7.15
N LYS A 615 32.35 -1.70 7.70
CA LYS A 615 33.70 -1.14 7.50
C LYS A 615 34.13 -1.07 6.04
N LEU A 616 33.57 -1.92 5.18
CA LEU A 616 33.84 -1.92 3.74
C LEU A 616 33.36 -0.64 3.04
N TYR A 617 32.58 0.22 3.70
CA TYR A 617 32.01 1.43 3.11
C TYR A 617 32.54 2.74 3.71
N LEU A 618 33.26 2.70 4.84
CA LEU A 618 33.57 3.90 5.63
C LEU A 618 34.46 4.93 4.94
N ASP A 619 35.31 4.50 4.01
CA ASP A 619 36.19 5.35 3.19
C ASP A 619 35.51 5.88 1.91
N ARG A 620 34.25 5.52 1.63
CA ARG A 620 33.50 6.12 0.52
C ARG A 620 33.32 7.61 0.80
N ALA A 621 33.63 8.45 -0.19
CA ALA A 621 33.65 9.91 -0.06
C ALA A 621 32.40 10.48 0.63
N GLY A 622 31.20 9.99 0.27
CA GLY A 622 29.95 10.45 0.88
C GLY A 622 29.83 10.16 2.38
N PHE A 623 30.19 8.96 2.84
CA PHE A 623 30.14 8.60 4.26
C PHE A 623 31.27 9.23 5.06
N ALA A 624 32.48 9.25 4.51
CA ALA A 624 33.62 9.91 5.12
C ALA A 624 33.32 11.41 5.34
N LYS A 625 32.74 12.08 4.32
CA LYS A 625 32.38 13.49 4.44
C LYS A 625 31.23 13.73 5.41
N TYR A 626 30.19 12.90 5.38
CA TYR A 626 29.09 13.01 6.34
C TYR A 626 29.60 12.89 7.78
N PHE A 627 30.50 11.93 8.04
CA PHE A 627 31.10 11.73 9.34
C PHE A 627 32.01 12.90 9.76
N GLU A 628 32.84 13.43 8.85
CA GLU A 628 33.65 14.63 9.11
C GLU A 628 32.78 15.83 9.53
N VAL A 629 31.66 16.06 8.83
CA VAL A 629 30.71 17.14 9.18
C VAL A 629 29.97 16.83 10.48
N LEU A 630 29.63 15.56 10.75
CA LEU A 630 29.01 15.15 12.02
C LEU A 630 29.87 15.50 13.23
N ILE A 631 31.19 15.40 13.10
CA ILE A 631 32.12 15.75 14.18
C ILE A 631 32.40 17.26 14.23
N SER A 632 32.61 17.90 13.07
CA SER A 632 33.02 19.32 13.02
C SER A 632 31.87 20.33 13.11
N ASP A 633 30.70 20.02 12.57
CA ASP A 633 29.47 20.84 12.59
C ASP A 633 28.23 19.92 12.78
N PRO A 634 28.04 19.34 13.99
CA PRO A 634 26.98 18.36 14.24
C PRO A 634 25.57 18.90 13.99
N LYS A 635 25.37 20.21 14.16
CA LYS A 635 24.09 20.86 13.86
C LYS A 635 23.73 20.70 12.40
N GLU A 636 24.66 20.96 11.49
CA GLU A 636 24.39 20.78 10.06
C GLU A 636 24.18 19.31 9.69
N ALA A 637 24.96 18.39 10.27
CA ALA A 637 24.88 16.97 9.97
C ALA A 637 23.57 16.30 10.42
N LEU A 638 22.95 16.79 11.49
CA LEU A 638 21.70 16.24 12.06
C LEU A 638 20.42 16.87 11.46
N MET A 639 20.54 17.93 10.66
CA MET A 639 19.40 18.51 9.94
C MET A 639 18.87 17.55 8.88
N THR A 640 17.55 17.41 8.80
CA THR A 640 16.89 16.57 7.78
C THR A 640 17.32 16.99 6.36
N GLU A 641 17.42 18.29 6.11
CA GLU A 641 18.03 18.86 4.90
C GLU A 641 18.93 20.03 5.29
N SER A 642 20.22 19.93 4.94
CA SER A 642 21.21 20.98 5.14
C SER A 642 20.93 22.17 4.22
N THR A 643 21.21 23.37 4.72
CA THR A 643 21.13 24.61 3.92
C THR A 643 22.43 24.92 3.17
N LYS A 644 23.51 24.21 3.52
CA LYS A 644 24.84 24.37 2.92
C LYS A 644 25.07 23.26 1.88
N THR A 645 25.59 23.64 0.72
CA THR A 645 26.03 22.71 -0.32
C THR A 645 27.45 22.21 -0.02
N TYR A 646 27.68 20.91 -0.14
CA TYR A 646 28.97 20.26 0.12
C TYR A 646 29.32 19.29 -1.02
N MET A 647 30.43 19.55 -1.73
CA MET A 647 30.90 18.82 -2.93
C MET A 647 29.86 18.68 -4.06
N ASP A 648 30.22 19.14 -5.27
CA ASP A 648 29.40 19.01 -6.48
C ASP A 648 27.93 19.48 -6.31
N GLU A 649 27.72 20.58 -5.57
CA GLU A 649 26.41 21.21 -5.33
C GLU A 649 25.37 20.35 -4.56
N LYS A 650 25.76 19.21 -3.97
CA LYS A 650 24.82 18.36 -3.22
C LYS A 650 24.69 18.81 -1.76
N THR A 651 23.46 18.90 -1.25
CA THR A 651 23.18 19.19 0.16
C THR A 651 23.33 17.95 1.01
N LEU A 652 23.93 18.10 2.20
CA LEU A 652 24.02 17.03 3.20
C LEU A 652 22.62 16.76 3.80
N LYS A 653 22.22 15.50 3.96
CA LYS A 653 20.90 15.15 4.51
C LYS A 653 21.02 14.14 5.65
N CYS A 654 20.22 14.35 6.70
CA CYS A 654 20.01 13.40 7.80
C CYS A 654 18.63 12.76 7.69
N GLU A 655 18.53 11.83 6.77
CA GLU A 655 17.32 11.11 6.41
C GLU A 655 16.67 10.40 7.61
N SER A 656 17.53 9.80 8.44
CA SER A 656 17.18 9.03 9.63
C SER A 656 18.25 9.23 10.68
N LEU A 657 17.86 9.25 11.96
CA LEU A 657 18.82 9.33 13.07
C LEU A 657 19.62 8.04 13.28
N ILE A 658 19.23 6.92 12.64
CA ILE A 658 20.04 5.69 12.63
C ILE A 658 21.39 5.94 11.94
N LYS A 659 21.42 6.73 10.87
CA LYS A 659 22.65 7.04 10.11
C LYS A 659 23.76 7.65 10.97
N PRO A 660 23.54 8.79 11.67
CA PRO A 660 24.57 9.35 12.54
C PRO A 660 24.91 8.44 13.72
N MET A 661 23.94 7.75 14.34
CA MET A 661 24.21 6.79 15.43
C MET A 661 25.15 5.67 14.96
N PHE A 662 24.84 5.06 13.82
CA PHE A 662 25.61 3.96 13.28
C PHE A 662 27.01 4.40 12.85
N LEU A 663 27.16 5.57 12.22
CA LEU A 663 28.48 6.08 11.83
C LEU A 663 29.36 6.48 13.03
N LEU A 664 28.77 7.01 14.10
CA LEU A 664 29.47 7.23 15.38
C LEU A 664 29.92 5.91 15.98
N TYR A 665 29.04 4.91 16.04
CA TYR A 665 29.39 3.57 16.50
C TYR A 665 30.51 2.95 15.67
N LEU A 666 30.49 3.03 14.34
CA LEU A 666 31.54 2.42 13.52
C LEU A 666 32.92 3.09 13.68
N ASN A 667 32.95 4.33 14.16
CA ASN A 667 34.18 5.10 14.34
C ASN A 667 34.51 5.40 15.81
N HIS A 668 33.83 4.80 16.79
CA HIS A 668 33.96 5.19 18.20
C HIS A 668 35.40 5.16 18.73
N ASN A 669 36.20 4.19 18.28
CA ASN A 669 37.61 4.04 18.64
C ASN A 669 38.53 5.16 18.10
N LYS A 670 38.04 6.00 17.20
CA LYS A 670 38.80 7.07 16.53
C LYS A 670 38.32 8.48 16.93
N ILE A 671 37.32 8.57 17.79
CA ILE A 671 36.66 9.82 18.16
C ILE A 671 37.12 10.23 19.56
N GLU A 672 37.50 11.49 19.73
CA GLU A 672 37.77 12.05 21.05
C GLU A 672 36.47 12.19 21.86
N PHE A 673 36.55 11.98 23.17
CA PHE A 673 35.40 12.09 24.07
C PHE A 673 34.66 13.45 23.96
N SER A 674 35.42 14.54 23.76
CA SER A 674 34.89 15.90 23.53
C SER A 674 33.92 15.98 22.35
N SER A 675 34.13 15.17 21.31
CA SER A 675 33.24 15.13 20.15
C SER A 675 31.93 14.42 20.47
N PHE A 676 31.94 13.39 21.32
CA PHE A 676 30.72 12.75 21.79
C PHE A 676 29.86 13.70 22.64
N GLU A 677 30.48 14.46 23.54
CA GLU A 677 29.81 15.47 24.36
C GLU A 677 29.11 16.56 23.51
N ALA A 678 29.67 16.89 22.34
CA ALA A 678 29.05 17.85 21.43
C ALA A 678 27.87 17.27 20.62
N VAL A 679 27.96 16.01 20.19
CA VAL A 679 27.01 15.40 19.25
C VAL A 679 25.80 14.79 19.96
N ILE A 680 26.00 14.08 21.08
CA ILE A 680 24.95 13.30 21.76
C ILE A 680 23.76 14.17 22.20
N PRO A 681 23.96 15.34 22.86
CA PRO A 681 22.86 16.20 23.26
C PRO A 681 21.98 16.63 22.08
N LEU A 682 22.61 16.97 20.94
CA LEU A 682 21.91 17.38 19.72
C LEU A 682 21.16 16.21 19.07
N LEU A 683 21.73 15.00 19.11
CA LEU A 683 21.09 13.79 18.61
C LEU A 683 19.82 13.45 19.41
N ILE A 684 19.88 13.53 20.74
CA ILE A 684 18.73 13.31 21.63
C ILE A 684 17.68 14.42 21.40
N LEU A 685 18.10 15.68 21.28
CA LEU A 685 17.22 16.79 20.98
C LEU A 685 16.45 16.57 19.67
N GLU A 686 17.15 16.21 18.59
CA GLU A 686 16.50 15.92 17.31
C GLU A 686 15.60 14.69 17.37
N PHE A 687 15.99 13.66 18.14
CA PHE A 687 15.12 12.50 18.33
C PHE A 687 13.80 12.90 19.00
N VAL A 688 13.85 13.62 20.12
CA VAL A 688 12.67 14.16 20.82
C VAL A 688 11.87 15.07 19.89
N GLY A 689 12.53 15.91 19.10
CA GLY A 689 11.88 16.77 18.11
C GLY A 689 11.11 16.01 17.04
N ARG A 690 11.72 15.00 16.43
CA ARG A 690 11.13 14.19 15.35
C ARG A 690 9.96 13.34 15.85
N ILE A 691 10.02 12.79 17.07
CA ILE A 691 8.89 12.02 17.64
C ILE A 691 7.73 12.93 18.06
N LEU A 692 8.00 14.09 18.67
CA LEU A 692 6.95 15.02 19.08
C LEU A 692 6.27 15.69 17.89
N THR A 693 7.02 15.99 16.82
CA THR A 693 6.45 16.49 15.57
C THR A 693 5.43 15.50 14.98
N LYS A 694 5.78 14.20 14.96
CA LYS A 694 4.85 13.16 14.51
C LYS A 694 3.63 13.07 15.41
N TYR A 695 3.84 13.05 16.72
CA TYR A 695 2.75 13.00 17.71
C TYR A 695 1.78 14.17 17.57
N GLN A 696 2.29 15.40 17.39
CA GLN A 696 1.48 16.59 17.18
C GLN A 696 0.66 16.50 15.89
N THR A 697 1.25 15.98 14.82
CA THR A 697 0.57 15.79 13.52
C THR A 697 -0.55 14.76 13.63
N ASP A 698 -0.33 13.68 14.40
CA ASP A 698 -1.29 12.58 14.51
C ASP A 698 -2.46 12.88 15.46
N HIS A 699 -2.23 13.65 16.53
CA HIS A 699 -3.20 13.80 17.61
C HIS A 699 -3.92 15.15 17.67
N ASN A 700 -3.57 16.13 16.82
CA ASN A 700 -4.18 17.47 16.70
C ASN A 700 -4.92 17.98 17.95
N SER A 701 -4.26 17.92 19.11
CA SER A 701 -4.90 18.09 20.41
C SER A 701 -4.75 19.52 20.89
N SER A 702 -5.85 20.11 21.38
CA SER A 702 -5.87 21.43 22.00
C SER A 702 -5.18 21.48 23.37
N CYS A 703 -4.76 20.33 23.91
CA CYS A 703 -4.17 20.19 25.25
C CYS A 703 -2.81 19.48 25.22
N LEU A 704 -1.99 19.76 24.21
CA LEU A 704 -0.72 19.08 23.95
C LEU A 704 0.28 19.28 25.10
N TYR A 705 0.35 20.49 25.68
CA TYR A 705 1.26 20.76 26.79
C TYR A 705 0.85 20.00 28.05
N SER A 706 -0.46 19.95 28.33
CA SER A 706 -1.00 19.19 29.45
C SER A 706 -0.72 17.70 29.34
N THR A 707 -0.86 17.13 28.14
CA THR A 707 -0.59 15.70 27.90
C THR A 707 0.90 15.35 28.09
N ILE A 708 1.81 16.25 27.69
CA ILE A 708 3.26 16.02 27.74
C ILE A 708 3.86 16.36 29.12
N PHE A 709 3.35 17.38 29.82
CA PHE A 709 3.96 17.92 31.04
C PHE A 709 3.11 17.79 32.32
N VAL A 710 1.97 17.09 32.24
CA VAL A 710 1.19 16.70 33.42
C VAL A 710 0.78 15.24 33.25
N PRO A 711 1.53 14.27 33.80
CA PRO A 711 1.25 12.84 33.63
C PRO A 711 -0.18 12.44 34.01
N GLU A 712 -0.74 13.12 35.00
CA GLU A 712 -2.11 12.95 35.48
C GLU A 712 -3.17 13.40 34.46
N LEU A 713 -2.80 14.17 33.42
CA LEU A 713 -3.69 14.64 32.33
C LEU A 713 -3.36 14.00 30.98
N SER A 714 -2.57 12.91 30.98
CA SER A 714 -2.01 12.29 29.79
C SER A 714 -3.04 11.61 28.87
N THR A 715 -4.18 11.19 29.44
CA THR A 715 -5.33 10.64 28.69
C THR A 715 -6.59 11.43 29.02
N GLU A 716 -7.59 11.35 28.15
CA GLU A 716 -8.89 12.02 28.37
C GLU A 716 -9.56 11.53 29.66
N LYS A 717 -9.58 10.22 29.90
CA LYS A 717 -10.12 9.63 31.14
C LYS A 717 -9.40 10.15 32.40
N MET A 718 -8.07 10.09 32.43
CA MET A 718 -7.31 10.56 33.59
C MET A 718 -7.50 12.08 33.81
N ARG A 719 -7.61 12.85 32.73
CA ARG A 719 -7.90 14.28 32.79
C ARG A 719 -9.25 14.55 33.44
N GLU A 720 -10.30 13.82 33.04
CA GLU A 720 -11.64 13.97 33.63
C GLU A 720 -11.64 13.65 35.13
N GLU A 721 -11.07 12.50 35.52
CA GLU A 721 -10.97 12.04 36.91
C GLU A 721 -10.17 13.05 37.76
N TYR A 722 -9.04 13.53 37.25
CA TYR A 722 -8.22 14.52 37.93
C TYR A 722 -8.99 15.82 38.17
N PHE A 723 -9.65 16.34 37.15
CA PHE A 723 -10.42 17.58 37.28
C PHE A 723 -11.65 17.41 38.16
N GLU A 724 -12.31 16.25 38.14
CA GLU A 724 -13.44 15.97 39.02
C GLU A 724 -13.02 16.02 40.50
N LYS A 725 -11.98 15.26 40.87
CA LYS A 725 -11.43 15.26 42.23
C LYS A 725 -10.96 16.66 42.67
N LYS A 726 -10.19 17.35 41.82
CA LYS A 726 -9.70 18.70 42.16
C LYS A 726 -10.82 19.73 42.24
N CYS A 727 -11.85 19.61 41.40
CA CYS A 727 -13.03 20.46 41.50
C CYS A 727 -13.78 20.21 42.81
N GLU A 728 -13.96 18.96 43.24
CA GLU A 728 -14.65 18.63 44.49
C GLU A 728 -13.94 19.23 45.72
N GLU A 729 -12.63 19.01 45.83
CA GLU A 729 -11.77 19.59 46.88
C GLU A 729 -11.86 21.12 46.89
N THR A 730 -11.69 21.75 45.72
CA THR A 730 -11.67 23.21 45.60
C THR A 730 -13.04 23.82 45.84
N SER A 731 -14.12 23.19 45.36
CA SER A 731 -15.47 23.73 45.47
C SER A 731 -15.94 23.76 46.92
N SER A 732 -15.65 22.70 47.67
CA SER A 732 -15.98 22.60 49.10
C SER A 732 -15.27 23.70 49.88
N HIS A 733 -13.97 23.89 49.63
CA HIS A 733 -13.18 24.92 50.29
C HIS A 733 -13.63 26.36 49.95
N ILE A 734 -14.04 26.62 48.70
CA ILE A 734 -14.60 27.92 48.29
C ILE A 734 -15.90 28.20 49.07
N VAL A 735 -16.81 27.23 49.15
CA VAL A 735 -18.08 27.38 49.86
C VAL A 735 -17.85 27.61 51.35
N GLU A 736 -16.94 26.86 51.97
CA GLU A 736 -16.56 27.03 53.38
C GLU A 736 -15.95 28.42 53.64
N SER A 737 -15.02 28.85 52.81
CA SER A 737 -14.38 30.17 52.93
C SER A 737 -15.42 31.30 52.77
N PHE A 738 -16.32 31.15 51.80
CA PHE A 738 -17.42 32.10 51.59
C PHE A 738 -18.38 32.11 52.79
N TYR A 739 -18.71 30.94 53.34
CA TYR A 739 -19.54 30.80 54.54
C TYR A 739 -18.88 31.42 55.78
N GLN A 740 -17.57 31.26 55.97
CA GLN A 740 -16.84 31.90 57.06
C GLN A 740 -16.84 33.43 56.93
N GLN A 741 -16.75 33.96 55.71
CA GLN A 741 -16.73 35.41 55.47
C GLN A 741 -18.11 36.05 55.60
N LYS A 742 -19.15 35.38 55.09
CA LYS A 742 -20.51 35.94 55.00
C LYS A 742 -21.44 35.48 56.12
N GLY A 743 -21.08 34.42 56.83
CA GLY A 743 -21.94 33.77 57.80
C GLY A 743 -22.93 32.81 57.14
N ASN A 744 -23.96 32.45 57.90
CA ASN A 744 -25.00 31.55 57.43
C ASN A 744 -25.73 32.13 56.20
N PHE A 745 -25.90 31.30 55.17
CA PHE A 745 -26.38 31.78 53.87
C PHE A 745 -27.81 32.31 53.94
N ILE A 746 -28.71 31.63 54.66
CA ILE A 746 -30.10 32.08 54.82
C ILE A 746 -30.23 33.34 55.69
N ASP A 747 -29.26 33.60 56.57
CA ASP A 747 -29.26 34.79 57.43
C ASP A 747 -28.77 36.04 56.66
N THR A 748 -28.04 35.82 55.57
CA THR A 748 -27.34 36.88 54.83
C THR A 748 -27.98 37.19 53.48
N PHE A 749 -28.47 36.17 52.78
CA PHE A 749 -28.99 36.29 51.42
C PHE A 749 -30.49 36.02 51.39
N PHE A 750 -31.24 37.00 50.88
CA PHE A 750 -32.70 36.95 50.83
C PHE A 750 -33.20 35.93 49.80
N THR A 751 -32.52 35.77 48.66
CA THR A 751 -32.85 34.77 47.64
C THR A 751 -31.64 33.90 47.29
N VAL A 752 -31.92 32.77 46.63
CA VAL A 752 -30.86 31.93 46.03
C VAL A 752 -30.11 32.72 44.96
N GLU A 753 -30.80 33.52 44.15
CA GLU A 753 -30.16 34.34 43.11
C GLU A 753 -29.13 35.32 43.70
N ASP A 754 -29.47 36.00 44.81
CA ASP A 754 -28.57 36.93 45.50
C ASP A 754 -27.31 36.21 46.02
N LEU A 755 -27.48 35.00 46.58
CA LEU A 755 -26.37 34.14 46.99
C LEU A 755 -25.49 33.77 45.80
N LEU A 756 -26.09 33.26 44.72
CA LEU A 756 -25.37 32.77 43.55
C LEU A 756 -24.59 33.88 42.85
N ASP A 757 -25.15 35.10 42.75
CA ASP A 757 -24.47 36.21 42.11
C ASP A 757 -23.30 36.75 42.96
N SER A 758 -23.49 36.85 44.27
CA SER A 758 -22.42 37.18 45.23
C SER A 758 -21.30 36.14 45.21
N LEU A 759 -21.67 34.86 45.15
CA LEU A 759 -20.73 33.74 45.09
C LEU A 759 -19.99 33.68 43.74
N LYS A 760 -20.63 33.97 42.61
CA LYS A 760 -19.95 34.10 41.30
C LYS A 760 -18.86 35.18 41.35
N GLU A 761 -19.12 36.34 41.98
CA GLU A 761 -18.12 37.39 42.11
C GLU A 761 -16.96 36.95 43.01
N PHE A 762 -17.26 36.27 44.12
CA PHE A 762 -16.25 35.68 44.99
C PHE A 762 -15.37 34.66 44.25
N CYS A 763 -15.97 33.71 43.53
CA CYS A 763 -15.26 32.74 42.70
C CYS A 763 -14.35 33.41 41.66
N ARG A 764 -14.79 34.48 40.99
CA ARG A 764 -13.95 35.23 40.04
C ARG A 764 -12.69 35.82 40.69
N LYS A 765 -12.77 36.24 41.97
CA LYS A 765 -11.60 36.73 42.72
C LYS A 765 -10.72 35.55 43.17
N TYR A 766 -11.34 34.47 43.64
CA TYR A 766 -10.65 33.28 44.13
C TYR A 766 -9.89 32.53 43.03
N PHE A 767 -10.47 32.35 41.83
CA PHE A 767 -9.78 31.67 40.73
C PHE A 767 -8.58 32.48 40.20
N LYS A 768 -8.58 33.82 40.35
CA LYS A 768 -7.39 34.63 40.04
C LYS A 768 -6.22 34.34 40.98
N THR A 769 -6.47 33.93 42.23
CA THR A 769 -5.43 33.64 43.22
C THR A 769 -4.96 32.18 43.21
N VAL A 770 -5.77 31.23 42.74
CA VAL A 770 -5.46 29.78 42.79
C VAL A 770 -4.91 29.22 41.47
N ALA A 771 -4.97 29.98 40.37
CA ALA A 771 -4.54 29.52 39.05
C ALA A 771 -3.07 29.03 38.97
N ASP A 772 -2.21 29.42 39.92
CA ASP A 772 -0.77 29.12 39.87
C ASP A 772 -0.34 27.83 40.57
N SER A 773 -1.23 27.12 41.28
CA SER A 773 -0.87 25.97 42.14
C SER A 773 -1.65 24.69 41.87
N ILE A 774 -2.34 24.58 40.72
CA ILE A 774 -3.24 23.45 40.45
C ILE A 774 -2.47 22.21 40.01
N TYR A 775 -1.41 22.37 39.21
CA TYR A 775 -0.77 21.27 38.48
C TYR A 775 0.63 20.96 39.03
N THR A 776 0.94 19.67 39.12
CA THR A 776 2.32 19.20 39.29
C THR A 776 2.96 19.09 37.91
N ILE A 777 3.75 20.10 37.55
CA ILE A 777 4.37 20.19 36.22
C ILE A 777 5.64 19.34 36.20
N ARG A 778 5.65 18.29 35.39
CA ARG A 778 6.78 17.40 35.16
C ARG A 778 6.63 16.68 33.83
N VAL A 779 7.73 16.35 33.17
CA VAL A 779 7.63 15.70 31.86
C VAL A 779 7.08 14.27 32.01
N ASN A 780 6.15 13.88 31.16
CA ASN A 780 5.61 12.53 31.12
C ASN A 780 6.61 11.60 30.42
N ALA A 781 7.62 11.18 31.19
CA ALA A 781 8.69 10.30 30.72
C ALA A 781 8.13 9.01 30.09
N ASN A 782 7.09 8.41 30.70
CA ASN A 782 6.45 7.20 30.19
C ASN A 782 5.85 7.37 28.79
N LEU A 783 5.26 8.55 28.50
CA LEU A 783 4.76 8.87 27.17
C LEU A 783 5.92 9.00 26.18
N ILE A 784 6.90 9.86 26.48
CA ILE A 784 8.04 10.13 25.59
C ILE A 784 8.81 8.84 25.27
N MET A 785 9.04 7.97 26.26
CA MET A 785 9.73 6.69 26.08
C MET A 785 9.01 5.71 25.14
N LYS A 786 7.68 5.85 24.99
CA LYS A 786 6.85 4.99 24.12
C LYS A 786 6.69 5.52 22.70
N LEU A 787 6.88 6.83 22.49
CA LEU A 787 6.75 7.46 21.18
C LEU A 787 7.80 6.93 20.21
N LYS A 788 7.40 6.83 18.93
CA LYS A 788 8.25 6.42 17.81
C LYS A 788 7.90 7.22 16.57
N ASN A 789 8.88 7.43 15.70
CA ASN A 789 8.64 7.96 14.37
C ASN A 789 9.26 7.01 13.34
N ALA A 790 8.40 6.28 12.62
CA ALA A 790 8.80 5.25 11.68
C ALA A 790 9.48 5.78 10.40
N THR A 791 9.47 7.10 10.19
CA THR A 791 10.09 7.73 9.01
C THR A 791 11.45 8.32 9.40
N SER A 792 11.46 9.54 9.90
CA SER A 792 12.68 10.32 10.14
C SER A 792 13.46 9.94 11.40
N ALA A 793 12.89 9.17 12.34
CA ALA A 793 13.59 8.70 13.53
C ALA A 793 13.90 7.19 13.50
N GLY A 794 13.72 6.52 12.36
CA GLY A 794 14.13 5.12 12.18
C GLY A 794 13.29 4.08 12.92
N ASN A 795 12.04 4.40 13.32
CA ASN A 795 11.15 3.49 14.06
C ASN A 795 11.72 3.00 15.42
N ILE A 796 12.66 3.73 16.02
CA ILE A 796 13.21 3.40 17.33
C ILE A 796 12.54 4.22 18.45
N ARG A 797 12.76 3.79 19.70
CA ARG A 797 12.32 4.49 20.92
C ARG A 797 13.51 5.15 21.61
N LEU A 798 13.26 6.05 22.56
CA LEU A 798 14.32 6.72 23.31
C LEU A 798 15.25 5.72 24.02
N ASN A 799 14.72 4.57 24.47
CA ASN A 799 15.55 3.50 25.05
C ASN A 799 16.60 2.96 24.07
N ALA A 800 16.32 2.91 22.77
CA ALA A 800 17.31 2.46 21.79
C ALA A 800 18.50 3.41 21.69
N ILE A 801 18.31 4.71 21.94
CA ILE A 801 19.41 5.67 22.04
C ILE A 801 20.24 5.38 23.28
N ARG A 802 19.60 5.05 24.41
CA ARG A 802 20.31 4.63 25.63
C ARG A 802 21.19 3.41 25.38
N GLU A 803 20.64 2.36 24.75
CA GLU A 803 21.42 1.16 24.38
C GLU A 803 22.59 1.51 23.44
N PHE A 804 22.37 2.41 22.47
CA PHE A 804 23.44 2.92 21.62
C PHE A 804 24.57 3.61 22.42
N LEU A 805 24.24 4.43 23.43
CA LEU A 805 25.27 5.06 24.26
C LEU A 805 26.07 4.04 25.07
N ILE A 806 25.44 2.93 25.48
CA ILE A 806 26.14 1.80 26.13
C ILE A 806 27.08 1.10 25.13
N GLU A 807 26.73 1.04 23.85
CA GLU A 807 27.62 0.51 22.79
C GLU A 807 28.82 1.43 22.49
N LEU A 808 28.77 2.70 22.91
CA LEU A 808 29.91 3.63 22.84
C LEU A 808 30.84 3.55 24.08
N ASP A 809 30.59 2.60 24.99
CA ASP A 809 31.33 2.40 26.24
C ASP A 809 31.37 3.67 27.14
N LEU A 810 30.32 4.48 27.09
CA LEU A 810 30.13 5.62 28.00
C LEU A 810 29.74 5.13 29.41
N SER A 811 30.13 5.88 30.44
CA SER A 811 29.79 5.52 31.82
C SER A 811 28.29 5.67 32.10
N ASP A 812 27.73 4.77 32.91
CA ASP A 812 26.32 4.82 33.32
C ASP A 812 25.95 6.21 33.89
N THR A 813 26.83 6.83 34.68
CA THR A 813 26.63 8.17 35.23
C THR A 813 26.45 9.26 34.16
N LEU A 814 27.21 9.19 33.08
CA LEU A 814 27.12 10.15 31.97
C LEU A 814 25.86 9.88 31.15
N ILE A 815 25.55 8.61 30.89
CA ILE A 815 24.33 8.22 30.18
C ILE A 815 23.11 8.75 30.92
N GLU A 816 23.00 8.50 32.23
CA GLU A 816 21.90 9.01 33.04
C GLU A 816 21.80 10.53 33.02
N SER A 817 22.95 11.24 32.99
CA SER A 817 22.95 12.70 32.90
C SER A 817 22.24 13.23 31.65
N TYR A 818 22.31 12.52 30.51
CA TYR A 818 21.62 12.93 29.27
C TYR A 818 20.11 12.67 29.27
N PHE A 819 19.64 11.76 30.12
CA PHE A 819 18.23 11.39 30.25
C PHE A 819 17.57 11.95 31.52
N GLU A 820 18.25 12.85 32.23
CA GLU A 820 17.68 13.56 33.36
C GLU A 820 16.36 14.25 32.99
N GLU A 821 15.38 14.17 33.89
CA GLU A 821 14.04 14.70 33.67
C GLU A 821 14.05 16.17 33.24
N LYS A 822 14.92 16.99 33.86
CA LYS A 822 15.05 18.41 33.56
C LYS A 822 15.51 18.67 32.12
N ILE A 823 16.43 17.85 31.60
CA ILE A 823 16.94 17.98 30.23
C ILE A 823 15.84 17.59 29.24
N ILE A 824 15.19 16.44 29.45
CA ILE A 824 14.10 15.97 28.59
C ILE A 824 12.93 16.97 28.61
N PHE A 825 12.66 17.59 29.76
CA PHE A 825 11.66 18.66 29.89
C PHE A 825 11.99 19.86 28.99
N VAL A 826 13.22 20.36 29.07
CA VAL A 826 13.69 21.49 28.24
C VAL A 826 13.62 21.14 26.76
N TYR A 827 14.08 19.94 26.37
CA TYR A 827 14.03 19.49 24.98
C TYR A 827 12.59 19.37 24.47
N ALA A 828 11.69 18.76 25.24
CA ALA A 828 10.29 18.63 24.85
C ALA A 828 9.65 20.01 24.62
N LEU A 829 9.89 20.98 25.52
CA LEU A 829 9.34 22.32 25.36
C LEU A 829 9.93 23.02 24.13
N HIS A 830 11.26 22.96 23.97
CA HIS A 830 11.94 23.57 22.84
C HIS A 830 11.38 23.07 21.52
N CYS A 831 11.27 21.74 21.39
CA CYS A 831 10.73 21.08 20.22
C CYS A 831 9.27 21.46 19.92
N LEU A 832 8.43 21.63 20.95
CA LEU A 832 7.05 22.09 20.78
C LEU A 832 6.97 23.55 20.29
N LYS A 833 7.92 24.41 20.69
CA LYS A 833 7.99 25.81 20.24
C LYS A 833 8.50 25.95 18.81
N THR A 834 9.52 25.19 18.45
CA THR A 834 10.16 25.23 17.11
C THR A 834 9.39 24.44 16.05
N LYS A 835 8.33 23.70 16.43
CA LYS A 835 7.51 22.89 15.53
C LYS A 835 8.35 21.87 14.72
N SER A 836 7.92 21.57 13.49
CA SER A 836 8.48 20.55 12.59
C SER A 836 9.85 20.88 11.99
N SER A 837 10.43 22.05 12.26
CA SER A 837 11.70 22.50 11.66
C SER A 837 12.91 21.99 12.43
N SER A 838 13.67 21.05 11.85
CA SER A 838 14.98 20.63 12.40
C SER A 838 15.97 21.79 12.47
N LYS A 839 15.93 22.70 11.49
CA LYS A 839 16.78 23.90 11.47
C LYS A 839 16.56 24.74 12.72
N ASP A 840 15.30 25.03 13.04
CA ASP A 840 14.97 25.88 14.19
C ASP A 840 15.32 25.20 15.51
N ARG A 841 15.15 23.87 15.61
CA ARG A 841 15.55 23.10 16.80
C ARG A 841 17.04 23.18 17.09
N LEU A 842 17.87 23.05 16.05
CA LEU A 842 19.33 22.97 16.20
C LEU A 842 20.02 24.34 16.28
N THR A 843 19.40 25.38 15.72
CA THR A 843 20.00 26.73 15.67
C THR A 843 19.53 27.64 16.80
N ASN A 844 18.29 27.52 17.26
CA ASN A 844 17.78 28.36 18.36
C ASN A 844 18.37 27.92 19.71
N PRO A 845 18.69 28.86 20.61
CA PRO A 845 19.21 28.54 21.93
C PRO A 845 18.15 27.83 22.78
N LEU A 846 18.60 26.89 23.61
CA LEU A 846 17.76 26.22 24.60
C LEU A 846 17.49 27.16 25.79
N PRO A 847 16.26 27.19 26.32
CA PRO A 847 15.95 27.94 27.54
C PRO A 847 16.55 27.26 28.78
N SER A 848 16.68 28.00 29.89
CA SER A 848 16.96 27.38 31.19
C SER A 848 15.78 26.49 31.63
N TYR A 849 16.02 25.57 32.58
CA TYR A 849 14.93 24.75 33.14
C TYR A 849 13.84 25.60 33.79
N GLU A 850 14.21 26.66 34.51
CA GLU A 850 13.29 27.58 35.18
C GLU A 850 12.45 28.37 34.16
N GLU A 851 13.09 28.90 33.11
CA GLU A 851 12.41 29.57 32.01
C GLU A 851 11.44 28.62 31.28
N ALA A 852 11.87 27.39 31.07
CA ALA A 852 11.07 26.35 30.45
C ALA A 852 9.85 26.01 31.30
N HIS A 853 10.06 25.79 32.60
CA HIS A 853 9.03 25.45 33.56
C HIS A 853 7.95 26.54 33.64
N GLU A 854 8.34 27.82 33.75
CA GLU A 854 7.40 28.94 33.76
C GLU A 854 6.66 29.11 32.41
N SER A 855 7.33 28.82 31.29
CA SER A 855 6.68 28.82 29.99
C SER A 855 5.62 27.71 29.89
N VAL A 856 5.94 26.49 30.34
CA VAL A 856 5.01 25.34 30.34
C VAL A 856 3.83 25.61 31.27
N LYS A 857 4.08 26.13 32.47
CA LYS A 857 3.04 26.53 33.42
C LYS A 857 2.02 27.47 32.82
N ARG A 858 2.48 28.54 32.15
CA ARG A 858 1.59 29.49 31.45
C ARG A 858 0.76 28.82 30.35
N MET A 859 1.34 27.89 29.60
CA MET A 859 0.64 27.19 28.52
C MET A 859 -0.40 26.19 29.05
N ILE A 860 -0.07 25.39 30.07
CA ILE A 860 -1.02 24.47 30.73
C ILE A 860 -2.19 25.25 31.34
N ASN A 861 -1.90 26.37 32.01
CA ASN A 861 -2.94 27.24 32.55
C ASN A 861 -3.84 27.75 31.41
N LYS A 862 -3.27 28.19 30.28
CA LYS A 862 -4.06 28.62 29.13
C LYS A 862 -4.93 27.50 28.54
N GLU A 863 -4.42 26.27 28.46
CA GLU A 863 -5.15 25.11 27.93
C GLU A 863 -6.35 24.72 28.82
N ASN A 864 -6.18 24.76 30.14
CA ASN A 864 -7.15 24.15 31.07
C ASN A 864 -7.99 25.12 31.90
N LYS A 865 -7.58 26.39 32.00
CA LYS A 865 -8.20 27.36 32.93
C LYS A 865 -9.71 27.45 32.77
N ASN A 866 -10.19 27.66 31.55
CA ASN A 866 -11.63 27.84 31.30
C ASN A 866 -12.43 26.57 31.64
N TYR A 867 -11.85 25.40 31.37
CA TYR A 867 -12.48 24.12 31.66
C TYR A 867 -12.60 23.90 33.19
N PHE A 868 -11.51 24.08 33.93
CA PHE A 868 -11.50 23.96 35.38
C PHE A 868 -12.42 25.00 36.04
N GLU A 869 -12.30 26.28 35.68
CA GLU A 869 -13.13 27.35 36.24
C GLU A 869 -14.61 27.10 35.99
N SER A 870 -15.00 26.68 34.78
CA SER A 870 -16.40 26.39 34.48
C SER A 870 -16.93 25.18 35.24
N LYS A 871 -16.15 24.11 35.38
CA LYS A 871 -16.58 22.88 36.08
C LYS A 871 -16.68 23.13 37.59
N CYS A 872 -15.67 23.76 38.18
CA CYS A 872 -15.64 24.11 39.59
C CYS A 872 -16.73 25.13 39.96
N LEU A 873 -16.97 26.16 39.13
CA LEU A 873 -18.04 27.13 39.37
C LEU A 873 -19.41 26.45 39.45
N LYS A 874 -19.72 25.52 38.54
CA LYS A 874 -21.00 24.77 38.58
C LYS A 874 -21.14 23.98 39.87
N ALA A 875 -20.09 23.30 40.32
CA ALA A 875 -20.09 22.54 41.56
C ALA A 875 -20.27 23.45 42.80
N VAL A 876 -19.52 24.55 42.88
CA VAL A 876 -19.65 25.55 43.96
C VAL A 876 -21.08 26.09 44.08
N LEU A 877 -21.66 26.50 42.96
CA LEU A 877 -23.02 27.04 42.92
C LEU A 877 -24.04 26.01 43.41
N SER A 878 -23.91 24.76 42.96
CA SER A 878 -24.80 23.66 43.36
C SER A 878 -24.71 23.35 44.86
N ILE A 879 -23.50 23.30 45.43
CA ILE A 879 -23.30 23.05 46.87
C ILE A 879 -23.92 24.18 47.71
N ALA A 880 -23.66 25.44 47.32
CA ALA A 880 -24.17 26.60 48.06
C ALA A 880 -25.70 26.72 47.98
N GLU A 881 -26.27 26.51 46.79
CA GLU A 881 -27.73 26.46 46.60
C GLU A 881 -28.36 25.38 47.47
N LYS A 882 -27.81 24.16 47.46
CA LYS A 882 -28.30 23.06 48.28
C LYS A 882 -28.30 23.44 49.77
N LYS A 883 -27.20 24.00 50.27
CA LYS A 883 -27.07 24.43 51.68
C LYS A 883 -28.09 25.52 52.04
N TRP A 884 -28.22 26.56 51.21
CA TRP A 884 -29.22 27.61 51.44
C TRP A 884 -30.64 27.05 51.45
N ARG A 885 -30.98 26.15 50.51
CA ARG A 885 -32.31 25.53 50.44
C ARG A 885 -32.58 24.62 51.64
N GLU A 886 -31.61 23.84 52.09
CA GLU A 886 -31.73 23.02 53.31
C GLU A 886 -32.02 23.90 54.54
N ASP A 887 -31.30 25.01 54.69
CA ASP A 887 -31.52 25.97 55.77
C ASP A 887 -32.89 26.69 55.64
N TYR A 888 -33.28 27.07 54.42
CA TYR A 888 -34.58 27.65 54.11
C TYR A 888 -35.70 26.71 54.55
N PHE A 889 -35.68 25.45 54.09
CA PHE A 889 -36.70 24.48 54.41
C PHE A 889 -36.72 24.18 55.91
N ARG A 890 -35.58 24.08 56.59
CA ARG A 890 -35.55 23.90 58.06
C ARG A 890 -36.34 24.99 58.80
N ILE A 891 -36.30 26.23 58.30
CA ILE A 891 -37.01 27.38 58.88
C ILE A 891 -38.48 27.43 58.43
N HIS A 892 -38.75 27.17 57.13
CA HIS A 892 -40.04 27.46 56.51
C HIS A 892 -40.99 26.24 56.43
N SER A 893 -40.48 25.00 56.46
CA SER A 893 -41.32 23.80 56.23
C SER A 893 -42.23 23.45 57.41
N ASN A 894 -41.80 23.78 58.63
CA ASN A 894 -42.42 23.30 59.86
C ASN A 894 -43.24 24.38 60.57
N GLU A 895 -43.41 25.56 59.97
CA GLU A 895 -44.13 26.69 60.58
C GLU A 895 -45.21 27.21 59.64
N VAL A 896 -46.31 27.68 60.24
CA VAL A 896 -47.41 28.30 59.51
C VAL A 896 -47.40 29.79 59.81
N VAL A 897 -47.44 30.60 58.75
CA VAL A 897 -47.51 32.06 58.88
C VAL A 897 -48.75 32.45 59.67
N GLU A 898 -48.54 33.26 60.71
CA GLU A 898 -49.60 33.80 61.54
C GLU A 898 -50.18 35.08 60.90
N PRO A 899 -51.49 35.14 60.62
CA PRO A 899 -52.15 36.35 60.13
C PRO A 899 -52.07 37.47 61.19
N MET A 900 -51.72 38.69 60.80
CA MET A 900 -51.50 39.81 61.75
C MET A 900 -52.24 41.06 61.31
N THR A 901 -52.80 41.83 62.26
CA THR A 901 -53.42 43.13 61.98
C THR A 901 -52.37 44.17 61.57
N LYS A 902 -52.82 45.30 61.00
CA LYS A 902 -51.91 46.40 60.64
C LYS A 902 -51.12 46.92 61.85
N GLU A 903 -51.76 47.01 63.00
CA GLU A 903 -51.17 47.48 64.27
C GLU A 903 -50.11 46.49 64.78
N GLN A 904 -50.41 45.20 64.73
CA GLN A 904 -49.47 44.13 65.11
C GLN A 904 -48.23 44.08 64.21
N ILE A 905 -48.42 44.24 62.89
CA ILE A 905 -47.33 44.32 61.92
C ILE A 905 -46.49 45.57 62.17
N LEU A 906 -47.13 46.73 62.38
CA LEU A 906 -46.44 48.00 62.62
C LEU A 906 -45.58 47.93 63.88
N PHE A 907 -46.13 47.43 64.99
CA PHE A 907 -45.38 47.24 66.24
C PHE A 907 -44.19 46.28 66.07
N SER A 908 -44.43 45.12 65.45
CA SER A 908 -43.41 44.08 65.28
C SER A 908 -42.30 44.49 64.29
N ALA A 909 -42.66 45.18 63.21
CA ALA A 909 -41.73 45.68 62.21
C ALA A 909 -40.88 46.85 62.75
N GLN A 910 -41.47 47.76 63.54
CA GLN A 910 -40.72 48.80 64.25
C GLN A 910 -39.69 48.19 65.22
N GLY A 911 -40.07 47.13 65.95
CA GLY A 911 -39.17 46.37 66.82
C GLY A 911 -38.00 45.71 66.09
N LYS A 912 -38.10 45.51 64.76
CA LYS A 912 -37.04 45.02 63.88
C LYS A 912 -36.28 46.14 63.16
N GLY A 913 -36.55 47.40 63.48
CA GLY A 913 -35.87 48.56 62.90
C GLY A 913 -36.40 49.00 61.53
N VAL A 914 -37.55 48.48 61.09
CA VAL A 914 -38.21 48.97 59.86
C VAL A 914 -38.83 50.33 60.15
N GLN A 915 -38.48 51.35 59.34
CA GLN A 915 -38.99 52.72 59.49
C GLN A 915 -40.43 52.86 58.98
N VAL A 916 -41.37 52.20 59.66
CA VAL A 916 -42.79 52.22 59.34
C VAL A 916 -43.59 52.93 60.44
N ASN A 917 -44.61 53.69 60.05
CA ASN A 917 -45.62 54.29 60.89
C ASN A 917 -46.99 54.19 60.18
N GLU A 918 -48.06 54.64 60.83
CA GLU A 918 -49.41 54.51 60.26
C GLU A 918 -49.57 55.25 58.92
N GLN A 919 -48.85 56.37 58.74
CA GLN A 919 -48.97 57.22 57.56
C GLN A 919 -48.27 56.64 56.32
N ASN A 920 -47.19 55.87 56.52
CA ASN A 920 -46.41 55.27 55.43
C ASN A 920 -46.59 53.74 55.33
N PHE A 921 -47.46 53.13 56.14
CA PHE A 921 -47.66 51.69 56.18
C PHE A 921 -47.94 51.09 54.79
N ASP A 922 -48.94 51.62 54.08
CA ASP A 922 -49.34 51.11 52.76
C ASP A 922 -48.33 51.46 51.64
N GLN A 923 -47.35 52.34 51.92
CA GLN A 923 -46.23 52.62 51.01
C GLN A 923 -45.10 51.60 51.17
N ILE A 924 -44.88 51.12 52.40
CA ILE A 924 -43.80 50.20 52.76
C ILE A 924 -44.23 48.74 52.61
N PHE A 925 -45.46 48.42 53.03
CA PHE A 925 -46.00 47.06 53.03
C PHE A 925 -47.14 46.90 52.02
N ARG A 926 -47.14 45.77 51.33
CA ARG A 926 -48.23 45.33 50.45
C ARG A 926 -49.16 44.39 51.22
N TYR A 927 -49.96 44.96 52.11
CA TYR A 927 -50.85 44.22 53.00
C TYR A 927 -52.17 43.84 52.32
N ASN A 928 -52.57 42.58 52.47
CA ASN A 928 -53.87 42.10 52.02
C ASN A 928 -54.84 42.07 53.20
N MET A 929 -55.79 43.02 53.24
CA MET A 929 -56.76 43.12 54.35
C MET A 929 -57.60 41.85 54.55
N LYS A 930 -57.88 41.09 53.49
CA LYS A 930 -58.71 39.88 53.59
C LYS A 930 -57.99 38.69 54.22
N SER A 931 -56.72 38.49 53.88
CA SER A 931 -55.93 37.36 54.39
C SER A 931 -55.07 37.74 55.60
N LYS A 932 -54.99 39.04 55.93
CA LYS A 932 -54.07 39.61 56.92
C LYS A 932 -52.59 39.21 56.70
N LEU A 933 -52.21 39.02 55.43
CA LEU A 933 -50.84 38.63 55.01
C LEU A 933 -50.17 39.73 54.19
N LEU A 934 -48.83 39.77 54.27
CA LEU A 934 -47.98 40.65 53.47
C LEU A 934 -47.58 39.98 52.15
N ARG A 935 -47.54 40.77 51.07
CA ARG A 935 -47.11 40.31 49.73
C ARG A 935 -45.70 40.76 49.35
N ASN A 936 -44.97 41.35 50.28
CA ASN A 936 -43.62 41.84 50.06
C ASN A 936 -42.69 41.64 51.26
N ALA A 937 -43.06 40.83 52.26
CA ALA A 937 -42.22 40.53 53.42
C ALA A 937 -42.56 39.15 53.97
N CYS A 938 -41.55 38.43 54.49
CA CYS A 938 -41.78 37.14 55.15
C CYS A 938 -42.41 37.35 56.53
N MET A 939 -43.37 36.51 56.89
CA MET A 939 -44.10 36.59 58.16
C MET A 939 -43.85 35.38 59.07
N LEU A 940 -42.82 34.58 58.79
CA LEU A 940 -42.36 33.53 59.71
C LEU A 940 -41.36 34.11 60.72
N LYS A 941 -41.65 33.97 62.01
CA LYS A 941 -40.89 34.59 63.10
C LYS A 941 -39.42 34.14 63.13
N ASN A 942 -39.17 32.89 62.72
CA ASN A 942 -37.83 32.30 62.65
C ASN A 942 -37.09 32.61 61.35
N CYS A 943 -37.72 33.26 60.38
CA CYS A 943 -37.03 33.77 59.19
C CYS A 943 -36.16 34.98 59.57
N PRO A 944 -34.87 35.02 59.20
CA PRO A 944 -33.99 36.17 59.44
C PRO A 944 -34.54 37.49 58.88
N PHE A 945 -35.38 37.40 57.85
CA PHE A 945 -36.02 38.51 57.16
C PHE A 945 -37.48 38.76 57.58
N TYR A 946 -37.87 38.27 58.77
CA TYR A 946 -39.21 38.46 59.33
C TYR A 946 -39.63 39.94 59.37
N LEU A 947 -40.73 40.25 58.69
CA LEU A 947 -41.33 41.58 58.52
C LEU A 947 -40.42 42.64 57.90
N ILE A 948 -39.38 42.24 57.15
CA ILE A 948 -38.54 43.15 56.39
C ILE A 948 -39.06 43.23 54.95
N PRO A 949 -39.57 44.38 54.49
CA PRO A 949 -40.04 44.54 53.11
C PRO A 949 -38.92 44.34 52.09
N ASN A 950 -39.14 43.47 51.12
CA ASN A 950 -38.21 43.23 50.01
C ASN A 950 -38.97 43.07 48.68
N ARG A 951 -38.45 43.71 47.62
CA ARG A 951 -39.04 43.64 46.27
C ARG A 951 -38.95 42.24 45.67
N SER A 952 -37.97 41.44 46.10
CA SER A 952 -37.73 40.07 45.66
C SER A 952 -38.49 39.01 46.48
N PHE A 953 -39.50 39.40 47.27
CA PHE A 953 -40.24 38.46 48.13
C PHE A 953 -40.80 37.24 47.38
N ASN A 954 -41.28 37.44 46.15
CA ASN A 954 -41.78 36.34 45.33
C ASN A 954 -40.70 35.31 44.95
N GLN A 955 -39.42 35.71 44.89
CA GLN A 955 -38.27 34.82 44.65
C GLN A 955 -37.82 34.12 45.94
N HIS A 956 -37.91 34.81 47.08
CA HIS A 956 -37.65 34.19 48.39
C HIS A 956 -38.60 33.00 48.63
N ILE A 957 -39.89 33.18 48.38
CA ILE A 957 -40.92 32.15 48.57
C ILE A 957 -41.10 31.23 47.35
N SER A 958 -40.43 31.47 46.21
CA SER A 958 -40.58 30.60 45.04
C SER A 958 -40.03 29.20 45.29
N VAL A 959 -39.09 29.06 46.22
CA VAL A 959 -38.52 27.78 46.66
C VAL A 959 -39.58 26.84 47.25
N GLU A 960 -40.63 27.39 47.86
CA GLU A 960 -41.78 26.61 48.35
C GLU A 960 -42.58 25.98 47.20
N ARG A 961 -42.56 26.59 46.01
CA ARG A 961 -43.31 26.10 44.84
C ARG A 961 -42.63 24.92 44.15
N GLU A 962 -41.39 24.62 44.50
CA GLU A 962 -40.59 23.52 43.93
C GLU A 962 -40.73 22.20 44.71
N LYS A 963 -41.09 22.25 46.00
CA LYS A 963 -41.49 21.07 46.79
C LYS A 963 -43.02 21.06 46.94
N GLU A 964 -43.61 19.96 47.41
CA GLU A 964 -45.06 19.82 47.64
C GLU A 964 -45.60 20.70 48.78
N PHE A 965 -45.13 21.95 48.90
CA PHE A 965 -45.58 22.90 49.91
C PHE A 965 -46.70 23.75 49.29
N PRO A 966 -47.94 23.69 49.82
CA PRO A 966 -49.01 24.50 49.26
C PRO A 966 -48.75 25.94 49.69
N HIS A 967 -48.26 26.77 48.78
CA HIS A 967 -48.20 28.22 49.00
C HIS A 967 -49.57 28.81 49.38
N GLN A 968 -50.65 28.11 49.03
CA GLN A 968 -52.03 28.44 49.38
C GLN A 968 -52.42 28.04 50.81
N LEU A 969 -51.62 27.24 51.52
CA LEU A 969 -51.88 26.79 52.90
C LEU A 969 -52.25 27.95 53.80
N HIS A 970 -51.41 28.99 53.86
CA HIS A 970 -51.64 30.13 54.75
C HIS A 970 -52.93 30.90 54.42
N LYS A 971 -53.31 30.95 53.14
CA LYS A 971 -54.53 31.63 52.68
C LYS A 971 -55.78 30.80 52.99
N ILE A 972 -55.75 29.51 52.67
CA ILE A 972 -56.86 28.57 52.89
C ILE A 972 -57.06 28.35 54.38
N SER A 973 -56.00 28.20 55.17
CA SER A 973 -56.09 28.10 56.64
C SER A 973 -56.82 29.29 57.25
N HIS A 974 -56.57 30.50 56.76
CA HIS A 974 -57.28 31.69 57.22
C HIS A 974 -58.72 31.77 56.69
N GLU A 975 -58.98 31.45 55.41
CA GLU A 975 -60.32 31.46 54.83
C GLU A 975 -61.26 30.47 55.53
N VAL A 976 -60.75 29.27 55.87
CA VAL A 976 -61.49 28.25 56.62
C VAL A 976 -61.67 28.66 58.08
N ALA A 977 -60.65 29.26 58.71
CA ALA A 977 -60.77 29.80 60.07
C ALA A 977 -61.83 30.91 60.19
N ALA A 978 -61.94 31.79 59.19
CA ALA A 978 -62.95 32.84 59.15
C ALA A 978 -64.39 32.32 58.95
N GLN A 979 -64.56 31.03 58.69
CA GLN A 979 -65.84 30.34 58.51
C GLN A 979 -66.10 29.32 59.65
N ASP A 980 -65.36 29.41 60.76
CA ASP A 980 -65.40 28.45 61.88
C ASP A 980 -65.14 26.98 61.48
N GLY A 981 -64.40 26.76 60.38
CA GLY A 981 -64.04 25.43 59.89
C GLY A 981 -62.90 24.80 60.68
N THR A 982 -62.70 23.49 60.54
CA THR A 982 -61.69 22.70 61.26
C THR A 982 -60.40 22.51 60.46
N SER A 983 -59.34 21.97 61.08
CA SER A 983 -58.10 21.64 60.36
C SER A 983 -58.33 20.61 59.25
N ASN A 984 -59.30 19.71 59.45
CA ASN A 984 -59.78 18.78 58.41
C ASN A 984 -60.44 19.51 57.23
N ASP A 985 -61.08 20.66 57.44
CA ASP A 985 -61.67 21.47 56.37
C ASP A 985 -60.61 22.21 55.55
N VAL A 986 -59.51 22.63 56.18
CA VAL A 986 -58.32 23.18 55.51
C VAL A 986 -57.65 22.10 54.65
N ILE A 987 -57.39 20.94 55.24
CA ILE A 987 -56.81 19.79 54.54
C ILE A 987 -57.74 19.37 53.39
N SER A 988 -59.05 19.31 53.63
CA SER A 988 -60.04 19.00 52.60
C SER A 988 -60.10 20.05 51.49
N HIS A 989 -59.94 21.35 51.78
CA HIS A 989 -59.86 22.39 50.74
C HIS A 989 -58.61 22.27 49.89
N ILE A 990 -57.45 22.05 50.51
CA ILE A 990 -56.18 21.82 49.81
C ILE A 990 -56.24 20.56 48.93
N LEU A 991 -56.98 19.53 49.36
CA LEU A 991 -57.18 18.28 48.62
C LEU A 991 -58.30 18.34 47.56
N LYS A 992 -59.38 19.10 47.79
CA LYS A 992 -60.53 19.21 46.86
C LYS A 992 -60.27 20.16 45.70
N GLU A 993 -59.49 21.21 45.90
CA GLU A 993 -59.17 22.16 44.84
C GLU A 993 -57.81 21.84 44.21
N GLY A 994 -57.82 21.01 43.18
CA GLY A 994 -56.83 21.17 42.11
C GLY A 994 -57.07 22.52 41.44
N TYR A 995 -56.55 23.61 42.04
CA TYR A 995 -56.75 24.97 41.55
C TYR A 995 -56.18 25.09 40.13
N GLN A 996 -57.05 25.06 39.11
CA GLN A 996 -56.66 25.38 37.74
C GLN A 996 -56.24 26.86 37.72
N SER A 997 -54.94 27.13 37.53
CA SER A 997 -54.52 28.50 37.28
C SER A 997 -55.17 28.98 35.99
N GLN A 998 -55.82 30.15 36.01
CA GLN A 998 -56.46 30.74 34.83
C GLN A 998 -55.48 31.02 33.67
N ASN A 999 -54.17 30.79 33.85
CA ASN A 999 -53.10 31.07 32.89
C ASN A 999 -52.27 29.82 32.49
N GLY A 1000 -52.75 28.60 32.73
CA GLY A 1000 -52.07 27.38 32.21
C GLY A 1000 -50.71 27.04 32.85
N LEU A 1001 -50.39 27.59 34.03
CA LEU A 1001 -49.22 27.19 34.82
C LEU A 1001 -49.51 25.88 35.58
N LYS A 1002 -48.50 24.99 35.64
CA LYS A 1002 -48.52 23.68 36.31
C LYS A 1002 -49.16 23.77 37.71
N VAL A 1003 -50.12 22.88 37.97
CA VAL A 1003 -50.77 22.72 39.28
C VAL A 1003 -49.70 22.30 40.31
N PRO A 1004 -49.63 22.91 41.50
CA PRO A 1004 -48.74 22.46 42.57
C PRO A 1004 -49.00 20.99 42.91
N GLN A 1005 -47.96 20.23 43.27
CA GLN A 1005 -48.16 18.88 43.79
C GLN A 1005 -48.94 18.94 45.10
N VAL A 1006 -49.92 18.03 45.23
CA VAL A 1006 -50.66 17.84 46.47
C VAL A 1006 -49.67 17.35 47.53
N PRO A 1007 -49.57 18.00 48.71
CA PRO A 1007 -48.65 17.58 49.75
C PRO A 1007 -48.95 16.18 50.25
N SER A 1008 -47.91 15.43 50.63
CA SER A 1008 -48.08 14.13 51.28
C SER A 1008 -48.94 14.21 52.56
N GLN A 1009 -49.68 13.14 52.82
CA GLN A 1009 -50.52 13.00 54.03
C GLN A 1009 -49.68 13.15 55.32
N GLU A 1010 -48.42 12.67 55.31
CA GLU A 1010 -47.46 12.83 56.41
C GLU A 1010 -47.12 14.30 56.66
N TYR A 1011 -46.86 15.07 55.59
CA TYR A 1011 -46.58 16.49 55.71
C TYR A 1011 -47.77 17.23 56.33
N LEU A 1012 -48.98 17.02 55.81
CA LEU A 1012 -50.20 17.63 56.34
C LEU A 1012 -50.47 17.24 57.80
N SER A 1013 -50.23 15.98 58.17
CA SER A 1013 -50.36 15.50 59.55
C SER A 1013 -49.33 16.16 60.49
N SER A 1014 -48.12 16.44 60.01
CA SER A 1014 -47.06 17.07 60.81
C SER A 1014 -47.34 18.53 61.18
N ILE A 1015 -48.19 19.20 60.41
CA ILE A 1015 -48.60 20.60 60.63
C ILE A 1015 -50.05 20.76 61.10
N ASP A 1016 -50.84 19.67 61.16
CA ASP A 1016 -52.27 19.66 61.50
C ASP A 1016 -52.56 20.33 62.85
N TYR A 1017 -51.78 20.03 63.88
CA TYR A 1017 -51.91 20.68 65.19
C TYR A 1017 -51.72 22.22 65.12
N LYS A 1018 -50.81 22.70 64.26
CA LYS A 1018 -50.54 24.13 64.07
C LYS A 1018 -51.62 24.80 63.22
N ILE A 1019 -52.16 24.12 62.21
CA ILE A 1019 -53.34 24.56 61.45
C ILE A 1019 -54.54 24.69 62.40
N GLY A 1020 -54.78 23.70 63.25
CA GLY A 1020 -55.83 23.73 64.27
C GLY A 1020 -55.66 24.87 65.27
N HIS A 1021 -54.43 25.15 65.71
CA HIS A 1021 -54.14 26.29 66.59
C HIS A 1021 -54.44 27.64 65.92
N LEU A 1022 -54.13 27.78 64.63
CA LEU A 1022 -54.41 29.00 63.84
C LEU A 1022 -55.90 29.27 63.62
N ILE A 1023 -56.67 28.21 63.42
CA ILE A 1023 -58.13 28.27 63.32
C ILE A 1023 -58.73 28.73 64.64
N ASN A 1024 -58.33 28.10 65.75
CA ASN A 1024 -58.88 28.40 67.08
C ASN A 1024 -58.51 29.80 67.59
N HIS A 1025 -57.36 30.35 67.20
CA HIS A 1025 -56.93 31.68 67.62
C HIS A 1025 -57.65 32.81 66.87
N ASN A 1026 -58.05 32.61 65.60
CA ASN A 1026 -58.80 33.60 64.83
C ASN A 1026 -60.28 33.70 65.26
N ALA A 1027 -60.86 32.60 65.77
CA ALA A 1027 -62.22 32.59 66.32
C ALA A 1027 -62.37 33.41 67.63
N LEU A 1028 -61.26 33.82 68.26
CA LEU A 1028 -61.23 34.63 69.49
C LEU A 1028 -61.06 36.14 69.24
N ASP A 1029 -60.68 36.55 68.02
CA ASP A 1029 -60.44 37.96 67.62
C ASP A 1029 -61.51 38.51 66.65
N MET A 1030 -62.57 37.73 66.36
CA MET A 1030 -63.83 38.17 65.75
C MET A 1030 -64.90 38.37 66.83
#